data_AF-A0AAU4AW98-F1
#
_entry.id   AF-A0AAU4AW98-F1
#
_cell.length_a   1.000
_cell.length_b   1.000
_cell.length_c   1.000
_cell.angle_alpha   90.00
_cell.angle_beta   90.00
_cell.angle_gamma   90.00
#
_symmetry.space_group_name_H-M   'P 1'
#
loop_
_entity.id
_entity.type
_entity.pdbx_description
1 polymer ?
#
loop_
_entity_poly.entity_id
_entity_poly.type
_entity_poly.pdbx_seq_one_letter_code
_entity_poly.pdbx_strand_id
1 'polypeptide(L)'
;MTRSEQPPQPADVTPAFAGDLAADSRDRAVGALLKIPALRKLWNAQLTGAVADRLGLLVLLWLTVQATSAANAFGGGYRGVALATAAVFAARLVATLLFGAVLLGPLSAATAEGGPLDRRWTMIGADGVRLALFIVAPLWITWSPDSAHIWLLGTAFVAGIAERLWAVAKDGAAPVLLPPPGDTSVRPAPDHLATLHRLDLRTSFVALPLAAAAMVVITLVNTLLATGVSWFDLHQVALSSYVAAGLFSASMAVLSALELPSGTAARPRSPLEGLRLPKGPAGAENGRTGTLPLLVLATTAVAGAIAAAVSVAVLHAAALGFGPTGFGLLVLVLSAGTVLGIRVAPRTLPGLSRRRLLALAIGVTGVALLLTGLVPDPTTVLLLALLAGTAAGISANTGHLLIEQEAEETRRARTTEHLQAMARAALGVAAICAPLLAAAIGPHRVDNGRFTFDHAGAAYTLMLVGALLLPVAALVLGKTDDRSGVPLRRDLREALRGAEPSAAPASTGFFIAVEGGDGAGKSTQVEALASWIRAKGHEVVVTREPGATAVGKRLRSILLDVSSGGISHRTEALLYAADRAEHIDTVVRPALARGAVVISDRYIDSAVAYQGAGRDLAPTEIARINRWATDGLVAHLTVLLDVSPETARERFTEAPDRLESEPAEFHQRVRAGFLTLAAADPARYLVIDAGQEPAAVTTVIRHRLDEVLPLSDQEIEARAEAERKAAEEAARLVAEEAARKAEAERAERERQAQLEKLRREEEERRLAAEEAARQEIAERKAAQEAEVVRRRQEEADRLAAEEAGRVAAETAAREAEQARLRRLAEEQARLRSEAEARRLEKQRKAEEALLRAEAARAATPAPAEVDDATTVVTPVVPEDAPSTDSSETTTVLPPVVPAPEPDSSDEPESGSSDETAVLPAVPSPEPAADDETAVLPPVPGTASDADPADRVPPWLFRPEPGPGETDRTRELPAVQSPAARRPRPDWAEETPLDDLPTLADELLGRHDEGDHPRH
;
A
#
# COMPACT_ATOMS: atom_id res chain seq x y z
N MET A 1 -21.51 46.12 -38.57
CA MET A 1 -22.95 45.85 -38.44
C MET A 1 -23.58 46.95 -37.60
N THR A 2 -24.77 47.42 -37.96
CA THR A 2 -25.59 48.32 -37.13
C THR A 2 -26.49 47.52 -36.18
N ARG A 3 -27.11 48.20 -35.20
CA ARG A 3 -27.99 47.57 -34.19
C ARG A 3 -29.23 46.87 -34.79
N SER A 4 -29.53 47.13 -36.07
CA SER A 4 -30.59 46.50 -36.85
C SER A 4 -30.21 45.15 -37.49
N GLU A 5 -28.93 44.77 -37.46
CA GLU A 5 -28.42 43.52 -38.09
C GLU A 5 -28.11 42.42 -37.06
N GLN A 6 -28.44 42.64 -35.78
CA GLN A 6 -28.29 41.61 -34.75
C GLN A 6 -29.41 40.56 -34.89
N PRO A 7 -29.09 39.25 -35.00
CA PRO A 7 -30.11 38.21 -34.95
C PRO A 7 -30.81 38.20 -33.58
N PRO A 8 -32.11 37.82 -33.51
CA PRO A 8 -32.84 37.81 -32.26
C PRO A 8 -32.18 36.87 -31.24
N GLN A 9 -32.01 37.35 -30.01
CA GLN A 9 -31.45 36.57 -28.91
C GLN A 9 -32.40 35.42 -28.53
N PRO A 10 -31.89 34.25 -28.09
CA PRO A 10 -32.71 33.30 -27.34
C PRO A 10 -33.17 33.98 -26.03
N ALA A 11 -34.48 34.05 -25.82
CA ALA A 11 -35.11 34.98 -24.88
C ALA A 11 -34.85 34.73 -23.37
N ASP A 12 -34.11 33.68 -23.02
CA ASP A 12 -33.96 33.18 -21.64
C ASP A 12 -32.65 33.60 -20.93
N VAL A 13 -31.74 34.34 -21.60
CA VAL A 13 -30.39 34.63 -21.06
C VAL A 13 -30.43 35.77 -20.02
N THR A 14 -30.83 35.44 -18.79
CA THR A 14 -30.81 36.36 -17.65
C THR A 14 -29.37 36.74 -17.23
N PRO A 15 -29.14 37.97 -16.71
CA PRO A 15 -27.81 38.43 -16.31
C PRO A 15 -27.18 37.62 -15.17
N ALA A 16 -28.00 36.92 -14.36
CA ALA A 16 -27.55 35.96 -13.36
C ALA A 16 -26.68 34.83 -13.97
N PHE A 17 -26.90 34.47 -15.24
CA PHE A 17 -26.14 33.43 -15.94
C PHE A 17 -24.65 33.78 -16.09
N ALA A 18 -24.32 35.06 -16.26
CA ALA A 18 -22.93 35.52 -16.30
C ALA A 18 -22.27 35.44 -14.91
N GLY A 19 -23.04 35.70 -13.84
CA GLY A 19 -22.61 35.49 -12.46
C GLY A 19 -22.34 34.02 -12.14
N ASP A 20 -23.26 33.12 -12.51
CA ASP A 20 -23.14 31.65 -12.34
C ASP A 20 -21.85 31.08 -12.97
N LEU A 21 -21.39 31.66 -14.09
CA LEU A 21 -20.17 31.25 -14.80
C LEU A 21 -18.89 31.89 -14.23
N ALA A 22 -18.98 33.06 -13.62
CA ALA A 22 -17.88 33.69 -12.89
C ALA A 22 -17.71 33.13 -11.46
N ALA A 23 -18.77 32.59 -10.86
CA ALA A 23 -18.83 32.13 -9.46
C ALA A 23 -18.15 30.77 -9.21
N ASP A 24 -16.84 30.72 -9.46
CA ASP A 24 -15.84 29.96 -8.71
C ASP A 24 -16.19 28.50 -8.31
N SER A 25 -16.76 27.71 -9.24
CA SER A 25 -16.62 26.26 -9.18
C SER A 25 -16.66 25.64 -10.58
N ARG A 26 -15.66 24.79 -10.87
CA ARG A 26 -15.45 24.17 -12.20
C ARG A 26 -16.64 23.30 -12.63
N ASP A 27 -17.47 22.84 -11.68
CA ASP A 27 -18.66 22.01 -11.94
C ASP A 27 -19.95 22.82 -12.08
N ARG A 28 -20.13 23.95 -11.33
CA ARG A 28 -21.27 24.85 -11.53
C ARG A 28 -21.33 25.38 -12.96
N ALA A 29 -20.18 25.77 -13.51
CA ALA A 29 -20.05 26.23 -14.90
C ALA A 29 -20.55 25.18 -15.93
N VAL A 30 -20.25 23.90 -15.71
CA VAL A 30 -20.71 22.80 -16.59
C VAL A 30 -22.23 22.60 -16.49
N GLY A 31 -22.79 22.68 -15.28
CA GLY A 31 -24.23 22.65 -15.05
C GLY A 31 -24.96 23.85 -15.67
N ALA A 32 -24.37 25.05 -15.60
CA ALA A 32 -24.92 26.26 -16.20
C ALA A 32 -25.07 26.14 -17.72
N LEU A 33 -24.04 25.65 -18.45
CA LEU A 33 -24.14 25.43 -19.89
C LEU A 33 -25.29 24.49 -20.28
N LEU A 34 -25.55 23.45 -19.48
CA LEU A 34 -26.64 22.50 -19.71
C LEU A 34 -28.06 23.06 -19.41
N LYS A 35 -28.17 24.27 -18.84
CA LYS A 35 -29.46 24.99 -18.75
C LYS A 35 -29.93 25.46 -20.13
N ILE A 36 -29.02 25.78 -21.06
CA ILE A 36 -29.34 26.30 -22.41
C ILE A 36 -30.06 25.21 -23.23
N PRO A 37 -31.33 25.39 -23.67
CA PRO A 37 -32.11 24.31 -24.29
C PRO A 37 -31.50 23.73 -25.57
N ALA A 38 -30.93 24.57 -26.44
CA ALA A 38 -30.29 24.13 -27.69
C ALA A 38 -28.98 23.36 -27.44
N LEU A 39 -28.13 23.85 -26.53
CA LEU A 39 -26.87 23.16 -26.18
C LEU A 39 -27.14 21.83 -25.48
N ARG A 40 -28.17 21.77 -24.62
CA ARG A 40 -28.67 20.52 -24.01
C ARG A 40 -29.16 19.51 -25.06
N LYS A 41 -29.89 19.94 -26.10
CA LYS A 41 -30.24 19.07 -27.24
C LYS A 41 -28.99 18.53 -27.95
N LEU A 42 -28.05 19.41 -28.30
CA LEU A 42 -26.80 19.02 -28.98
C LEU A 42 -25.95 18.04 -28.15
N TRP A 43 -25.87 18.24 -26.83
CA TRP A 43 -25.13 17.34 -25.92
C TRP A 43 -25.86 16.04 -25.60
N ASN A 44 -27.19 16.01 -25.59
CA ASN A 44 -27.93 14.75 -25.55
C ASN A 44 -27.70 13.92 -26.82
N ALA A 45 -27.68 14.56 -28.00
CA ALA A 45 -27.27 13.91 -29.25
C ALA A 45 -25.82 13.43 -29.19
N GLN A 46 -24.88 14.25 -28.69
CA GLN A 46 -23.48 13.84 -28.51
C GLN A 46 -23.34 12.60 -27.63
N LEU A 47 -23.95 12.59 -26.43
CA LEU A 47 -23.81 11.48 -25.51
C LEU A 47 -24.39 10.19 -26.11
N THR A 48 -25.56 10.29 -26.75
CA THR A 48 -26.24 9.17 -27.40
C THR A 48 -25.40 8.62 -28.57
N GLY A 49 -24.96 9.47 -29.49
CA GLY A 49 -24.14 9.11 -30.65
C GLY A 49 -22.73 8.63 -30.27
N ALA A 50 -22.15 9.13 -29.17
CA ALA A 50 -20.86 8.66 -28.66
C ALA A 50 -20.98 7.26 -28.02
N VAL A 51 -22.03 6.98 -27.25
CA VAL A 51 -22.30 5.62 -26.73
C VAL A 51 -22.58 4.66 -27.89
N ALA A 52 -23.37 5.08 -28.87
CA ALA A 52 -23.63 4.31 -30.09
C ALA A 52 -22.34 3.97 -30.85
N ASP A 53 -21.43 4.93 -31.01
CA ASP A 53 -20.18 4.75 -31.74
C ASP A 53 -19.19 3.83 -31.01
N ARG A 54 -19.09 3.94 -29.68
CA ARG A 54 -18.25 3.02 -28.90
C ARG A 54 -18.85 1.61 -28.85
N LEU A 55 -20.17 1.47 -28.75
CA LEU A 55 -20.85 0.17 -28.84
C LEU A 55 -20.62 -0.46 -30.21
N GLY A 56 -20.78 0.32 -31.28
CA GLY A 56 -20.50 -0.09 -32.65
C GLY A 56 -19.04 -0.49 -32.89
N LEU A 57 -18.07 0.19 -32.25
CA LEU A 57 -16.66 -0.23 -32.30
C LEU A 57 -16.43 -1.60 -31.65
N LEU A 58 -17.01 -1.86 -30.47
CA LEU A 58 -16.91 -3.16 -29.80
C LEU A 58 -17.58 -4.28 -30.63
N VAL A 59 -18.74 -4.00 -31.21
CA VAL A 59 -19.44 -4.89 -32.15
C VAL A 59 -18.57 -5.21 -33.37
N LEU A 60 -17.97 -4.19 -34.01
CA LEU A 60 -17.11 -4.40 -35.19
C LEU A 60 -15.83 -5.18 -34.85
N LEU A 61 -15.24 -4.98 -33.67
CA LEU A 61 -14.11 -5.79 -33.21
C LEU A 61 -14.52 -7.27 -33.11
N TRP A 62 -15.64 -7.58 -32.45
CA TRP A 62 -16.12 -8.97 -32.35
C TRP A 62 -16.49 -9.59 -33.70
N LEU A 63 -17.28 -8.89 -34.53
CA LEU A 63 -17.66 -9.38 -35.86
C LEU A 63 -16.44 -9.61 -36.76
N THR A 64 -15.42 -8.73 -36.70
CA THR A 64 -14.21 -8.89 -37.53
C THR A 64 -13.34 -10.05 -37.03
N VAL A 65 -13.25 -10.26 -35.70
CA VAL A 65 -12.63 -11.45 -35.09
C VAL A 65 -13.33 -12.73 -35.55
N GLN A 66 -14.66 -12.77 -35.47
CA GLN A 66 -15.49 -13.90 -35.91
C GLN A 66 -15.29 -14.21 -37.40
N ALA A 67 -15.42 -13.20 -38.27
CA ALA A 67 -15.27 -13.34 -39.72
C ALA A 67 -13.84 -13.74 -40.14
N THR A 68 -12.82 -13.19 -39.46
CA THR A 68 -11.41 -13.54 -39.73
C THR A 68 -11.11 -14.98 -39.34
N SER A 69 -11.63 -15.44 -38.20
CA SER A 69 -11.50 -16.83 -37.75
C SER A 69 -12.19 -17.82 -38.70
N ALA A 70 -13.39 -17.49 -39.18
CA ALA A 70 -14.13 -18.31 -40.13
C ALA A 70 -13.43 -18.41 -41.50
N ALA A 71 -12.96 -17.29 -42.05
CA ALA A 71 -12.31 -17.23 -43.36
C ALA A 71 -10.81 -17.60 -43.36
N ASN A 72 -10.21 -17.89 -42.20
CA ASN A 72 -8.75 -18.01 -42.00
C ASN A 72 -7.94 -16.85 -42.59
N ALA A 73 -8.50 -15.63 -42.57
CA ALA A 73 -7.89 -14.46 -43.15
C ALA A 73 -6.63 -14.02 -42.38
N PHE A 74 -5.81 -13.15 -42.99
CA PHE A 74 -4.56 -12.63 -42.43
C PHE A 74 -3.54 -13.72 -41.97
N GLY A 75 -3.54 -14.87 -42.64
CA GLY A 75 -2.64 -16.00 -42.35
C GLY A 75 -3.21 -17.02 -41.34
N GLY A 76 -4.46 -16.86 -40.93
CA GLY A 76 -5.19 -17.84 -40.12
C GLY A 76 -4.82 -17.87 -38.63
N GLY A 77 -5.62 -18.65 -37.89
CA GLY A 77 -5.45 -18.86 -36.45
C GLY A 77 -5.34 -17.58 -35.62
N TYR A 78 -4.65 -17.68 -34.48
CA TYR A 78 -4.52 -16.56 -33.52
C TYR A 78 -3.87 -15.32 -34.13
N ARG A 79 -2.86 -15.50 -34.99
CA ARG A 79 -2.13 -14.39 -35.62
C ARG A 79 -3.03 -13.57 -36.54
N GLY A 80 -3.80 -14.23 -37.41
CA GLY A 80 -4.73 -13.54 -38.31
C GLY A 80 -5.78 -12.72 -37.55
N VAL A 81 -6.36 -13.31 -36.50
CA VAL A 81 -7.37 -12.66 -35.63
C VAL A 81 -6.78 -11.44 -34.88
N ALA A 82 -5.54 -11.52 -34.40
CA ALA A 82 -4.86 -10.40 -33.75
C ALA A 82 -4.48 -9.27 -34.74
N LEU A 83 -4.06 -9.62 -35.97
CA LEU A 83 -3.83 -8.65 -37.04
C LEU A 83 -5.13 -7.94 -37.48
N ALA A 84 -6.24 -8.68 -37.60
CA ALA A 84 -7.54 -8.11 -37.91
C ALA A 84 -8.04 -7.16 -36.81
N THR A 85 -7.79 -7.50 -35.54
CA THR A 85 -8.04 -6.62 -34.39
C THR A 85 -7.29 -5.29 -34.52
N ALA A 86 -5.99 -5.34 -34.85
CA ALA A 86 -5.20 -4.13 -35.13
C ALA A 86 -5.76 -3.35 -36.34
N ALA A 87 -6.21 -4.04 -37.39
CA ALA A 87 -6.74 -3.42 -38.60
C ALA A 87 -8.03 -2.62 -38.37
N VAL A 88 -8.93 -3.05 -37.46
CA VAL A 88 -10.13 -2.27 -37.09
C VAL A 88 -9.73 -0.94 -36.41
N PHE A 89 -8.79 -0.97 -35.47
CA PHE A 89 -8.28 0.25 -34.84
C PHE A 89 -7.50 1.14 -35.83
N ALA A 90 -6.73 0.54 -36.74
CA ALA A 90 -6.03 1.26 -37.80
C ALA A 90 -6.99 1.95 -38.77
N ALA A 91 -8.08 1.28 -39.20
CA ALA A 91 -9.12 1.88 -40.04
C ALA A 91 -9.76 3.12 -39.36
N ARG A 92 -10.12 3.00 -38.08
CA ARG A 92 -10.63 4.13 -37.27
C ARG A 92 -9.61 5.27 -37.13
N LEU A 93 -8.33 4.96 -36.94
CA LEU A 93 -7.27 5.97 -36.82
C LEU A 93 -6.99 6.67 -38.16
N VAL A 94 -6.91 5.93 -39.26
CA VAL A 94 -6.69 6.50 -40.61
C VAL A 94 -7.86 7.41 -40.99
N ALA A 95 -9.11 6.99 -40.77
CA ALA A 95 -10.27 7.87 -40.96
C ALA A 95 -10.18 9.13 -40.07
N THR A 96 -9.76 8.97 -38.80
CA THR A 96 -9.57 10.06 -37.84
C THR A 96 -8.51 11.07 -38.27
N LEU A 97 -7.38 10.63 -38.82
CA LEU A 97 -6.30 11.50 -39.28
C LEU A 97 -6.60 12.12 -40.65
N LEU A 98 -7.17 11.35 -41.58
CA LEU A 98 -7.51 11.82 -42.92
C LEU A 98 -8.61 12.89 -42.87
N PHE A 99 -9.71 12.66 -42.15
CA PHE A 99 -10.83 13.61 -42.08
C PHE A 99 -10.70 14.62 -40.94
N GLY A 100 -9.96 14.30 -39.87
CA GLY A 100 -9.73 15.23 -38.76
C GLY A 100 -8.51 16.14 -38.89
N ALA A 101 -7.50 15.79 -39.70
CA ALA A 101 -6.28 16.60 -39.86
C ALA A 101 -5.97 16.97 -41.31
N VAL A 102 -5.92 16.00 -42.23
CA VAL A 102 -5.51 16.25 -43.63
C VAL A 102 -6.59 17.03 -44.39
N LEU A 103 -7.85 16.60 -44.31
CA LEU A 103 -8.99 17.22 -44.98
C LEU A 103 -9.72 18.26 -44.12
N LEU A 104 -9.21 18.58 -42.92
CA LEU A 104 -9.86 19.50 -41.98
C LEU A 104 -10.14 20.88 -42.59
N GLY A 105 -9.21 21.40 -43.38
CA GLY A 105 -9.38 22.66 -44.11
C GLY A 105 -10.60 22.64 -45.05
N PRO A 106 -10.58 21.79 -46.10
CA PRO A 106 -11.73 21.60 -46.99
C PRO A 106 -13.06 21.32 -46.29
N LEU A 107 -13.07 20.48 -45.24
CA LEU A 107 -14.29 20.15 -44.49
C LEU A 107 -14.80 21.35 -43.69
N SER A 108 -13.91 22.09 -43.01
CA SER A 108 -14.29 23.30 -42.28
C SER A 108 -14.87 24.39 -43.20
N ALA A 109 -14.34 24.51 -44.43
CA ALA A 109 -14.88 25.40 -45.46
C ALA A 109 -16.22 24.91 -46.01
N ALA A 110 -16.40 23.59 -46.20
CA ALA A 110 -17.66 23.02 -46.65
C ALA A 110 -18.81 23.24 -45.64
N THR A 111 -18.50 23.17 -44.33
CA THR A 111 -19.44 23.39 -43.22
C THR A 111 -19.48 24.85 -42.70
N ALA A 112 -18.79 25.77 -43.39
CA ALA A 112 -18.77 27.18 -43.01
C ALA A 112 -20.13 27.86 -43.25
N GLU A 113 -20.29 29.06 -42.71
CA GLU A 113 -21.42 29.94 -43.06
C GLU A 113 -21.32 30.32 -44.55
N GLY A 114 -22.35 30.01 -45.34
CA GLY A 114 -22.32 30.12 -46.81
C GLY A 114 -21.65 28.94 -47.53
N GLY A 115 -21.19 27.91 -46.81
CA GLY A 115 -20.69 26.66 -47.40
C GLY A 115 -21.82 25.76 -47.94
N PRO A 116 -21.50 24.79 -48.81
CA PRO A 116 -22.49 23.87 -49.40
C PRO A 116 -23.09 22.85 -48.42
N LEU A 117 -22.56 22.70 -47.20
CA LEU A 117 -23.04 21.73 -46.21
C LEU A 117 -23.54 22.42 -44.94
N ASP A 118 -24.86 22.34 -44.69
CA ASP A 118 -25.44 22.75 -43.41
C ASP A 118 -24.94 21.87 -42.25
N ARG A 119 -24.60 22.48 -41.11
CA ARG A 119 -23.98 21.78 -39.96
C ARG A 119 -24.94 20.77 -39.31
N ARG A 120 -26.23 21.09 -39.20
CA ARG A 120 -27.26 20.20 -38.64
C ARG A 120 -27.48 19.01 -39.56
N TRP A 121 -27.69 19.24 -40.86
CA TRP A 121 -27.91 18.17 -41.83
C TRP A 121 -26.66 17.32 -42.05
N THR A 122 -25.46 17.87 -41.90
CA THR A 122 -24.20 17.11 -41.87
C THR A 122 -24.17 16.13 -40.69
N MET A 123 -24.54 16.57 -39.48
CA MET A 123 -24.64 15.68 -38.31
C MET A 123 -25.72 14.61 -38.51
N ILE A 124 -26.92 14.97 -38.96
CA ILE A 124 -28.02 14.02 -39.21
C ILE A 124 -27.63 12.99 -40.29
N GLY A 125 -27.02 13.42 -41.39
CA GLY A 125 -26.56 12.54 -42.46
C GLY A 125 -25.43 11.60 -42.00
N ALA A 126 -24.50 12.11 -41.19
CA ALA A 126 -23.43 11.30 -40.62
C ALA A 126 -23.92 10.28 -39.58
N ASP A 127 -24.95 10.60 -38.78
CA ASP A 127 -25.62 9.60 -37.93
C ASP A 127 -26.40 8.60 -38.80
N GLY A 128 -27.06 9.04 -39.87
CA GLY A 128 -27.79 8.18 -40.82
C GLY A 128 -26.92 7.17 -41.58
N VAL A 129 -25.70 7.56 -41.95
CA VAL A 129 -24.71 6.62 -42.52
C VAL A 129 -24.32 5.56 -41.49
N ARG A 130 -24.08 5.94 -40.22
CA ARG A 130 -23.75 4.97 -39.15
C ARG A 130 -24.93 4.06 -38.81
N LEU A 131 -26.15 4.60 -38.74
CA LEU A 131 -27.41 3.85 -38.63
C LEU A 131 -27.48 2.73 -39.68
N ALA A 132 -27.33 3.06 -40.96
CA ALA A 132 -27.37 2.08 -42.05
C ALA A 132 -26.22 1.04 -41.95
N LEU A 133 -24.99 1.50 -41.67
CA LEU A 133 -23.83 0.61 -41.51
C LEU A 133 -24.01 -0.40 -40.36
N PHE A 134 -24.56 -0.01 -39.21
CA PHE A 134 -24.76 -0.92 -38.08
C PHE A 134 -26.00 -1.82 -38.20
N ILE A 135 -26.93 -1.52 -39.11
CA ILE A 135 -27.96 -2.48 -39.54
C ILE A 135 -27.34 -3.56 -40.45
N VAL A 136 -26.46 -3.17 -41.38
CA VAL A 136 -25.85 -4.10 -42.36
C VAL A 136 -24.68 -4.90 -41.77
N ALA A 137 -23.94 -4.37 -40.79
CA ALA A 137 -22.69 -4.98 -40.30
C ALA A 137 -22.78 -6.48 -39.94
N PRO A 138 -23.80 -6.98 -39.22
CA PRO A 138 -23.91 -8.42 -38.92
C PRO A 138 -24.23 -9.27 -40.15
N LEU A 139 -24.88 -8.69 -41.17
CA LEU A 139 -25.36 -9.39 -42.35
C LEU A 139 -24.23 -9.76 -43.32
N TRP A 140 -23.06 -9.09 -43.26
CA TRP A 140 -21.89 -9.46 -44.07
C TRP A 140 -21.43 -10.90 -43.83
N ILE A 141 -21.59 -11.41 -42.60
CA ILE A 141 -21.23 -12.79 -42.22
C ILE A 141 -22.14 -13.82 -42.92
N THR A 142 -23.42 -13.49 -43.14
CA THR A 142 -24.38 -14.38 -43.82
C THR A 142 -24.48 -14.14 -45.33
N TRP A 143 -24.27 -12.92 -45.81
CA TRP A 143 -24.32 -12.58 -47.25
C TRP A 143 -23.03 -12.91 -47.99
N SER A 144 -21.88 -12.87 -47.33
CA SER A 144 -20.57 -12.90 -47.99
C SER A 144 -19.44 -13.50 -47.11
N PRO A 145 -19.63 -14.68 -46.49
CA PRO A 145 -18.78 -15.20 -45.42
C PRO A 145 -17.28 -15.11 -45.70
N ASP A 146 -16.82 -15.55 -46.87
CA ASP A 146 -15.40 -15.56 -47.26
C ASP A 146 -14.76 -14.17 -47.27
N SER A 147 -15.54 -13.13 -47.56
CA SER A 147 -15.08 -11.73 -47.68
C SER A 147 -15.58 -10.80 -46.56
N ALA A 148 -16.35 -11.33 -45.61
CA ALA A 148 -17.02 -10.55 -44.57
C ALA A 148 -16.03 -9.70 -43.75
N HIS A 149 -14.83 -10.22 -43.50
CA HIS A 149 -13.76 -9.51 -42.80
C HIS A 149 -13.31 -8.22 -43.55
N ILE A 150 -13.32 -8.20 -44.89
CA ILE A 150 -13.01 -7.01 -45.69
C ILE A 150 -14.15 -5.98 -45.58
N TRP A 151 -15.40 -6.42 -45.71
CA TRP A 151 -16.57 -5.55 -45.61
C TRP A 151 -16.74 -4.92 -44.21
N LEU A 152 -16.39 -5.66 -43.16
CA LEU A 152 -16.37 -5.16 -41.78
C LEU A 152 -15.26 -4.13 -41.55
N LEU A 153 -14.07 -4.32 -42.13
CA LEU A 153 -13.01 -3.30 -42.11
C LEU A 153 -13.41 -2.03 -42.89
N GLY A 154 -14.07 -2.19 -44.04
CA GLY A 154 -14.67 -1.08 -44.79
C GLY A 154 -15.75 -0.35 -43.98
N THR A 155 -16.59 -1.09 -43.27
CA THR A 155 -17.62 -0.55 -42.36
C THR A 155 -16.97 0.24 -41.22
N ALA A 156 -15.91 -0.28 -40.59
CA ALA A 156 -15.15 0.42 -39.56
C ALA A 156 -14.50 1.72 -40.06
N PHE A 157 -13.98 1.72 -41.29
CA PHE A 157 -13.41 2.91 -41.94
C PHE A 157 -14.49 3.97 -42.19
N VAL A 158 -15.59 3.62 -42.88
CA VAL A 158 -16.65 4.59 -43.23
C VAL A 158 -17.41 5.08 -41.99
N ALA A 159 -17.62 4.24 -40.98
CA ALA A 159 -18.15 4.68 -39.69
C ALA A 159 -17.23 5.71 -39.02
N GLY A 160 -15.90 5.52 -39.09
CA GLY A 160 -14.92 6.50 -38.62
C GLY A 160 -14.92 7.82 -39.42
N ILE A 161 -15.16 7.77 -40.73
CA ILE A 161 -15.34 9.00 -41.54
C ILE A 161 -16.57 9.77 -41.05
N ALA A 162 -17.70 9.08 -40.90
CA ALA A 162 -18.95 9.68 -40.42
C ALA A 162 -18.82 10.26 -38.99
N GLU A 163 -18.13 9.56 -38.09
CA GLU A 163 -17.78 10.05 -36.75
C GLU A 163 -17.03 11.40 -36.82
N ARG A 164 -16.09 11.56 -37.76
CA ARG A 164 -15.31 12.80 -37.92
C ARG A 164 -16.10 13.93 -38.57
N LEU A 165 -16.89 13.64 -39.60
CA LEU A 165 -17.78 14.64 -40.22
C LEU A 165 -18.77 15.21 -39.19
N TRP A 166 -19.34 14.33 -38.37
CA TRP A 166 -20.21 14.70 -37.26
C TRP A 166 -19.48 15.57 -36.21
N ALA A 167 -18.27 15.17 -35.81
CA ALA A 167 -17.47 15.91 -34.84
C ALA A 167 -17.03 17.31 -35.33
N VAL A 168 -16.65 17.46 -36.61
CA VAL A 168 -16.28 18.75 -37.21
C VAL A 168 -17.50 19.69 -37.30
N ALA A 169 -18.67 19.16 -37.70
CA ALA A 169 -19.91 19.94 -37.73
C ALA A 169 -20.35 20.38 -36.33
N LYS A 170 -20.22 19.50 -35.32
CA LYS A 170 -20.43 19.80 -33.89
C LYS A 170 -19.50 20.90 -33.39
N ASP A 171 -18.19 20.82 -33.67
CA ASP A 171 -17.20 21.83 -33.26
C ASP A 171 -17.48 23.21 -33.86
N GLY A 172 -17.96 23.26 -35.12
CA GLY A 172 -18.43 24.49 -35.77
C GLY A 172 -19.80 25.00 -35.29
N ALA A 173 -20.59 24.19 -34.58
CA ALA A 173 -21.94 24.52 -34.14
C ALA A 173 -22.01 24.89 -32.63
N ALA A 174 -21.37 24.12 -31.75
CA ALA A 174 -21.51 24.30 -30.30
C ALA A 174 -21.11 25.70 -29.79
N PRO A 175 -20.06 26.38 -30.32
CA PRO A 175 -19.72 27.74 -29.91
C PRO A 175 -20.73 28.81 -30.33
N VAL A 176 -21.56 28.55 -31.36
CA VAL A 176 -22.63 29.47 -31.80
C VAL A 176 -23.84 29.41 -30.86
N LEU A 177 -23.95 28.35 -30.04
CA LEU A 177 -24.97 28.20 -29.01
C LEU A 177 -24.59 28.82 -27.64
N LEU A 178 -23.44 29.51 -27.57
CA LEU A 178 -23.00 30.22 -26.37
C LEU A 178 -23.45 31.69 -26.38
N PRO A 179 -23.79 32.28 -25.22
CA PRO A 179 -24.06 33.71 -25.14
C PRO A 179 -22.78 34.54 -25.41
N PRO A 180 -22.90 35.69 -26.08
CA PRO A 180 -21.77 36.61 -26.30
C PRO A 180 -21.34 37.28 -24.98
N PRO A 181 -20.04 37.60 -24.78
CA PRO A 181 -19.57 38.32 -23.62
C PRO A 181 -19.84 39.82 -23.73
N GLY A 182 -20.87 40.26 -23.01
CA GLY A 182 -21.20 41.68 -22.83
C GLY A 182 -21.71 42.38 -24.08
N ASP A 183 -22.07 43.66 -23.91
CA ASP A 183 -22.91 44.42 -24.86
C ASP A 183 -22.20 44.86 -26.16
N THR A 184 -20.99 44.35 -26.45
CA THR A 184 -20.12 44.83 -27.55
C THR A 184 -19.29 43.78 -28.29
N SER A 185 -19.26 42.51 -27.89
CA SER A 185 -18.31 41.53 -28.49
C SER A 185 -18.97 40.36 -29.22
N VAL A 186 -18.40 40.00 -30.38
CA VAL A 186 -18.98 39.06 -31.37
C VAL A 186 -18.49 37.61 -31.20
N ARG A 187 -17.64 37.33 -30.19
CA ARG A 187 -17.01 36.00 -29.99
C ARG A 187 -17.24 35.49 -28.56
N PRO A 188 -17.60 34.22 -28.35
CA PRO A 188 -17.79 33.65 -27.01
C PRO A 188 -16.57 33.81 -26.09
N ALA A 189 -16.81 33.90 -24.78
CA ALA A 189 -15.75 34.10 -23.79
C ALA A 189 -14.79 32.88 -23.74
N PRO A 190 -13.48 33.10 -23.50
CA PRO A 190 -12.51 32.01 -23.35
C PRO A 190 -12.95 30.95 -22.33
N ASP A 191 -13.55 31.37 -21.21
CA ASP A 191 -14.00 30.48 -20.14
C ASP A 191 -15.24 29.66 -20.52
N HIS A 192 -16.10 30.17 -21.41
CA HIS A 192 -17.22 29.41 -21.98
C HIS A 192 -16.67 28.29 -22.88
N LEU A 193 -15.66 28.59 -23.71
CA LEU A 193 -15.01 27.62 -24.60
C LEU A 193 -14.24 26.55 -23.80
N ALA A 194 -13.51 26.96 -22.75
CA ALA A 194 -12.85 26.02 -21.82
C ALA A 194 -13.86 25.12 -21.08
N THR A 195 -15.07 25.62 -20.81
CA THR A 195 -16.13 24.85 -20.15
C THR A 195 -16.85 23.90 -21.11
N LEU A 196 -17.07 24.29 -22.37
CA LEU A 196 -17.49 23.35 -23.44
C LEU A 196 -16.48 22.21 -23.59
N HIS A 197 -15.18 22.53 -23.66
CA HIS A 197 -14.10 21.54 -23.81
C HIS A 197 -14.06 20.56 -22.62
N ARG A 198 -14.23 21.05 -21.38
CA ARG A 198 -14.36 20.17 -20.19
C ARG A 198 -15.58 19.25 -20.24
N LEU A 199 -16.68 19.68 -20.84
CA LEU A 199 -17.90 18.87 -21.00
C LEU A 199 -17.75 17.82 -22.12
N ASP A 200 -17.16 18.19 -23.25
CA ASP A 200 -16.84 17.30 -24.37
C ASP A 200 -15.88 16.15 -23.98
N LEU A 201 -14.88 16.46 -23.15
CA LEU A 201 -13.99 15.44 -22.57
C LEU A 201 -14.77 14.49 -21.63
N ARG A 202 -15.68 15.01 -20.81
CA ARG A 202 -16.48 14.21 -19.87
C ARG A 202 -17.44 13.27 -20.59
N THR A 203 -18.15 13.73 -21.62
CA THR A 203 -19.02 12.87 -22.45
C THR A 203 -18.20 11.80 -23.18
N SER A 204 -17.08 12.20 -23.81
CA SER A 204 -16.19 11.29 -24.53
C SER A 204 -15.55 10.19 -23.68
N PHE A 205 -15.31 10.47 -22.40
CA PHE A 205 -14.74 9.52 -21.43
C PHE A 205 -15.78 8.55 -20.87
N VAL A 206 -16.99 9.04 -20.54
CA VAL A 206 -18.09 8.21 -19.99
C VAL A 206 -18.76 7.34 -21.07
N ALA A 207 -18.68 7.71 -22.35
CA ALA A 207 -19.28 6.95 -23.45
C ALA A 207 -18.78 5.49 -23.58
N LEU A 208 -17.50 5.22 -23.30
CA LEU A 208 -16.94 3.86 -23.41
C LEU A 208 -17.48 2.87 -22.35
N PRO A 209 -17.45 3.17 -21.03
CA PRO A 209 -18.04 2.26 -20.04
C PRO A 209 -19.56 2.10 -20.19
N LEU A 210 -20.28 3.14 -20.62
CA LEU A 210 -21.70 3.01 -20.95
C LEU A 210 -21.93 2.04 -22.13
N ALA A 211 -21.12 2.14 -23.19
CA ALA A 211 -21.18 1.22 -24.32
C ALA A 211 -20.81 -0.22 -23.93
N ALA A 212 -19.80 -0.41 -23.08
CA ALA A 212 -19.41 -1.73 -22.60
C ALA A 212 -20.49 -2.35 -21.70
N ALA A 213 -21.09 -1.58 -20.79
CA ALA A 213 -22.22 -2.03 -19.98
C ALA A 213 -23.44 -2.40 -20.84
N ALA A 214 -23.76 -1.57 -21.84
CA ALA A 214 -24.80 -1.88 -22.82
C ALA A 214 -24.50 -3.19 -23.55
N MET A 215 -23.27 -3.37 -24.06
CA MET A 215 -22.87 -4.62 -24.74
C MET A 215 -23.04 -5.84 -23.84
N VAL A 216 -22.63 -5.79 -22.57
CA VAL A 216 -22.81 -6.90 -21.61
C VAL A 216 -24.29 -7.26 -21.45
N VAL A 217 -25.15 -6.28 -21.15
CA VAL A 217 -26.59 -6.51 -20.97
C VAL A 217 -27.25 -7.04 -22.23
N ILE A 218 -26.94 -6.46 -23.40
CA ILE A 218 -27.53 -6.86 -24.68
C ILE A 218 -27.05 -8.24 -25.11
N THR A 219 -25.78 -8.59 -24.85
CA THR A 219 -25.23 -9.92 -25.18
C THR A 219 -25.79 -11.00 -24.26
N LEU A 220 -26.05 -10.69 -22.98
CA LEU A 220 -26.80 -11.59 -22.09
C LEU A 220 -28.22 -11.85 -22.59
N VAL A 221 -28.94 -10.82 -23.05
CA VAL A 221 -30.26 -10.97 -23.70
C VAL A 221 -30.16 -11.77 -25.00
N ASN A 222 -29.14 -11.53 -25.84
CA ASN A 222 -28.88 -12.31 -27.05
C ASN A 222 -28.64 -13.79 -26.72
N THR A 223 -27.90 -14.08 -25.64
CA THR A 223 -27.61 -15.44 -25.17
C THR A 223 -28.88 -16.13 -24.66
N LEU A 224 -29.78 -15.41 -23.98
CA LEU A 224 -31.08 -15.92 -23.57
C LEU A 224 -32.00 -16.21 -24.77
N LEU A 225 -31.99 -15.35 -25.80
CA LEU A 225 -32.78 -15.57 -27.02
C LEU A 225 -32.25 -16.76 -27.86
N ALA A 226 -30.94 -17.01 -27.82
CA ALA A 226 -30.33 -18.14 -28.50
C ALA A 226 -30.86 -19.51 -28.02
N THR A 227 -31.24 -19.64 -26.73
CA THR A 227 -31.82 -20.89 -26.22
C THR A 227 -33.15 -21.29 -26.88
N GLY A 228 -33.82 -20.36 -27.57
CA GLY A 228 -35.06 -20.62 -28.32
C GLY A 228 -34.99 -20.37 -29.82
N VAL A 229 -34.00 -19.61 -30.32
CA VAL A 229 -33.89 -19.21 -31.73
C VAL A 229 -32.43 -19.23 -32.19
N SER A 230 -32.06 -20.26 -32.95
CA SER A 230 -30.67 -20.54 -33.38
C SER A 230 -30.01 -19.48 -34.28
N TRP A 231 -30.76 -18.50 -34.77
CA TRP A 231 -30.19 -17.35 -35.46
C TRP A 231 -29.24 -16.55 -34.53
N PHE A 232 -29.55 -16.47 -33.23
CA PHE A 232 -28.76 -15.71 -32.26
C PHE A 232 -27.44 -16.39 -31.86
N ASP A 233 -27.31 -17.72 -32.01
CA ASP A 233 -26.05 -18.46 -31.81
C ASP A 233 -24.94 -18.00 -32.77
N LEU A 234 -25.33 -17.81 -34.04
CA LEU A 234 -24.46 -17.34 -35.12
C LEU A 234 -24.20 -15.82 -35.02
N HIS A 235 -25.18 -15.06 -34.52
CA HIS A 235 -25.20 -13.60 -34.56
C HIS A 235 -25.06 -12.97 -33.16
N GLN A 236 -24.13 -13.48 -32.35
CA GLN A 236 -23.98 -13.21 -30.90
C GLN A 236 -23.94 -11.73 -30.47
N VAL A 237 -23.59 -10.82 -31.37
CA VAL A 237 -23.52 -9.36 -31.12
C VAL A 237 -24.41 -8.53 -32.06
N ALA A 238 -25.26 -9.17 -32.88
CA ALA A 238 -26.11 -8.44 -33.83
C ALA A 238 -27.16 -7.59 -33.13
N LEU A 239 -27.74 -8.06 -32.01
CA LEU A 239 -28.64 -7.25 -31.20
C LEU A 239 -27.94 -5.98 -30.66
N SER A 240 -26.66 -6.08 -30.29
CA SER A 240 -25.81 -4.93 -29.91
C SER A 240 -25.57 -3.97 -31.08
N SER A 241 -25.42 -4.49 -32.30
CA SER A 241 -25.35 -3.70 -33.54
C SER A 241 -26.65 -2.94 -33.80
N TYR A 242 -27.81 -3.59 -33.64
CA TYR A 242 -29.11 -2.98 -33.84
C TYR A 242 -29.46 -1.95 -32.75
N VAL A 243 -28.98 -2.12 -31.51
CA VAL A 243 -29.09 -1.08 -30.47
C VAL A 243 -28.17 0.11 -30.77
N ALA A 244 -26.94 -0.11 -31.25
CA ALA A 244 -26.08 0.99 -31.72
C ALA A 244 -26.77 1.78 -32.86
N ALA A 245 -27.37 1.09 -33.83
CA ALA A 245 -28.19 1.67 -34.88
C ALA A 245 -29.38 2.48 -34.30
N GLY A 246 -30.14 1.92 -33.36
CA GLY A 246 -31.24 2.61 -32.67
C GLY A 246 -30.80 3.88 -31.91
N LEU A 247 -29.62 3.87 -31.28
CA LEU A 247 -29.04 5.05 -30.64
C LEU A 247 -28.65 6.14 -31.66
N PHE A 248 -28.14 5.78 -32.85
CA PHE A 248 -27.96 6.76 -33.93
C PHE A 248 -29.30 7.34 -34.41
N SER A 249 -30.36 6.54 -34.54
CA SER A 249 -31.70 7.03 -34.84
C SER A 249 -32.22 8.00 -33.77
N ALA A 250 -31.95 7.75 -32.49
CA ALA A 250 -32.29 8.66 -31.39
C ALA A 250 -31.48 9.97 -31.45
N SER A 251 -30.19 9.91 -31.79
CA SER A 251 -29.37 11.11 -32.05
C SER A 251 -29.95 11.95 -33.20
N MET A 252 -30.30 11.32 -34.33
CA MET A 252 -30.95 11.99 -35.47
C MET A 252 -32.28 12.66 -35.07
N ALA A 253 -33.11 12.00 -34.26
CA ALA A 253 -34.36 12.56 -33.78
C ALA A 253 -34.13 13.83 -32.93
N VAL A 254 -33.16 13.81 -32.00
CA VAL A 254 -32.80 14.98 -31.19
C VAL A 254 -32.23 16.12 -32.05
N LEU A 255 -31.39 15.80 -33.04
CA LEU A 255 -30.83 16.77 -33.98
C LEU A 255 -31.88 17.36 -34.94
N SER A 256 -32.92 16.60 -35.30
CA SER A 256 -34.04 17.10 -36.12
C SER A 256 -34.87 18.16 -35.40
N ALA A 257 -34.84 18.17 -34.07
CA ALA A 257 -35.44 19.17 -33.20
C ALA A 257 -34.46 20.26 -32.73
N LEU A 258 -33.22 20.30 -33.26
CA LEU A 258 -32.23 21.33 -32.96
C LEU A 258 -32.29 22.47 -33.97
N GLU A 259 -32.37 23.71 -33.50
CA GLU A 259 -32.23 24.91 -34.33
C GLU A 259 -30.84 25.51 -34.07
N LEU A 260 -30.14 25.87 -35.15
CA LEU A 260 -28.82 26.49 -35.10
C LEU A 260 -28.96 27.93 -35.59
N PRO A 261 -28.57 28.95 -34.79
CA PRO A 261 -28.53 30.34 -35.27
C PRO A 261 -27.53 30.50 -36.42
N SER A 262 -27.83 31.41 -37.36
CA SER A 262 -26.82 31.95 -38.28
C SER A 262 -25.71 32.60 -37.47
N GLY A 263 -24.45 32.35 -37.84
CA GLY A 263 -23.32 32.71 -37.04
C GLY A 263 -21.99 32.13 -37.54
N THR A 264 -20.97 32.99 -37.48
CA THR A 264 -19.62 32.70 -37.95
C THR A 264 -19.02 31.53 -37.20
N ALA A 265 -18.64 30.49 -37.93
CA ALA A 265 -18.11 29.26 -37.35
C ALA A 265 -16.83 29.52 -36.53
N ALA A 266 -16.75 28.92 -35.34
CA ALA A 266 -15.48 28.71 -34.69
C ALA A 266 -14.63 27.74 -35.53
N ARG A 267 -13.30 27.90 -35.50
CA ARG A 267 -12.38 26.99 -36.17
C ARG A 267 -12.47 25.59 -35.51
N PRO A 268 -12.82 24.51 -36.24
CA PRO A 268 -12.81 23.17 -35.69
C PRO A 268 -11.39 22.71 -35.36
N ARG A 269 -11.24 21.89 -34.31
CA ARG A 269 -9.94 21.48 -33.77
C ARG A 269 -9.37 20.26 -34.48
N SER A 270 -8.06 20.19 -34.63
CA SER A 270 -7.39 19.00 -35.17
C SER A 270 -7.18 17.94 -34.07
N PRO A 271 -7.27 16.62 -34.36
CA PRO A 271 -6.88 15.60 -33.38
C PRO A 271 -5.38 15.64 -33.05
N LEU A 272 -4.56 16.27 -33.89
CA LEU A 272 -3.12 16.50 -33.68
C LEU A 272 -2.83 17.83 -32.95
N GLU A 273 -3.85 18.65 -32.68
CA GLU A 273 -3.70 19.92 -31.98
C GLU A 273 -3.31 19.69 -30.52
N GLY A 274 -2.34 20.48 -30.04
CA GLY A 274 -1.72 20.32 -28.72
C GLY A 274 -0.53 19.37 -28.67
N LEU A 275 -0.23 18.55 -29.70
CA LEU A 275 0.88 17.58 -29.62
C LEU A 275 2.29 18.19 -29.49
N ARG A 276 2.47 19.47 -29.84
CA ARG A 276 3.74 20.18 -29.64
C ARG A 276 3.79 20.78 -28.23
N LEU A 277 4.82 20.45 -27.47
CA LEU A 277 5.11 21.03 -26.15
C LEU A 277 5.13 22.57 -26.25
N PRO A 278 4.40 23.32 -25.41
CA PRO A 278 4.33 24.77 -25.49
C PRO A 278 5.65 25.42 -25.05
N LYS A 279 6.47 25.84 -26.04
CA LYS A 279 7.76 26.51 -25.83
C LYS A 279 7.65 27.77 -24.97
N GLY A 280 8.72 28.08 -24.24
CA GLY A 280 8.84 29.29 -23.42
C GLY A 280 10.18 30.02 -23.55
N PRO A 281 10.43 31.03 -22.69
CA PRO A 281 11.80 31.35 -22.30
C PRO A 281 12.45 30.12 -21.65
N ALA A 282 13.78 30.01 -21.75
CA ALA A 282 14.51 28.79 -21.47
C ALA A 282 14.18 28.17 -20.10
N GLY A 283 13.90 26.87 -20.08
CA GLY A 283 13.59 26.09 -18.88
C GLY A 283 12.09 25.97 -18.57
N ALA A 284 11.25 26.92 -19.02
CA ALA A 284 9.83 26.95 -18.65
C ALA A 284 9.03 25.74 -19.17
N GLU A 285 9.45 25.12 -20.27
CA GLU A 285 8.92 23.85 -20.78
C GLU A 285 9.07 22.66 -19.80
N ASN A 286 9.97 22.75 -18.82
CA ASN A 286 10.18 21.70 -17.82
C ASN A 286 9.31 21.87 -16.55
N GLY A 287 8.57 22.97 -16.44
CA GLY A 287 7.77 23.32 -15.26
C GLY A 287 8.61 23.73 -14.05
N ARG A 288 7.92 24.12 -12.97
CA ARG A 288 8.51 24.74 -11.76
C ARG A 288 9.64 23.94 -11.10
N THR A 289 9.56 22.61 -11.10
CA THR A 289 10.58 21.71 -10.51
C THR A 289 11.41 20.95 -11.55
N GLY A 290 11.22 21.23 -12.84
CA GLY A 290 11.82 20.45 -13.92
C GLY A 290 11.15 19.10 -14.20
N THR A 291 10.12 18.72 -13.43
CA THR A 291 9.48 17.38 -13.51
C THR A 291 8.31 17.27 -14.49
N LEU A 292 7.85 18.37 -15.09
CA LEU A 292 6.65 18.40 -15.92
C LEU A 292 6.67 17.44 -17.12
N PRO A 293 7.76 17.29 -17.91
CA PRO A 293 7.81 16.36 -19.03
C PRO A 293 7.68 14.89 -18.58
N LEU A 294 8.25 14.56 -17.41
CA LEU A 294 8.12 13.24 -16.80
C LEU A 294 6.68 12.97 -16.33
N LEU A 295 6.03 13.93 -15.69
CA LEU A 295 4.63 13.79 -15.25
C LEU A 295 3.70 13.58 -16.46
N VAL A 296 3.90 14.31 -17.55
CA VAL A 296 3.15 14.13 -18.80
C VAL A 296 3.42 12.74 -19.40
N LEU A 297 4.69 12.32 -19.51
CA LEU A 297 5.06 10.99 -20.02
C LEU A 297 4.47 9.86 -19.18
N ALA A 298 4.54 9.94 -17.86
CA ALA A 298 4.01 8.92 -16.96
C ALA A 298 2.47 8.82 -17.01
N THR A 299 1.78 9.97 -16.99
CA THR A 299 0.31 10.03 -17.08
C THR A 299 -0.18 9.47 -18.42
N THR A 300 0.55 9.73 -19.51
CA THR A 300 0.18 9.27 -20.86
C THR A 300 0.58 7.82 -21.11
N ALA A 301 1.66 7.32 -20.48
CA ALA A 301 2.01 5.90 -20.48
C ALA A 301 0.92 5.04 -19.79
N VAL A 302 0.36 5.48 -18.66
CA VAL A 302 -0.78 4.79 -18.02
C VAL A 302 -2.03 4.79 -18.90
N ALA A 303 -2.34 5.91 -19.57
CA ALA A 303 -3.44 5.96 -20.54
C ALA A 303 -3.22 4.97 -21.71
N GLY A 304 -2.01 4.93 -22.25
CA GLY A 304 -1.60 3.95 -23.27
C GLY A 304 -1.69 2.51 -22.78
N ALA A 305 -1.32 2.22 -21.53
CA ALA A 305 -1.39 0.87 -20.96
C ALA A 305 -2.82 0.34 -20.82
N ILE A 306 -3.76 1.19 -20.36
CA ILE A 306 -5.19 0.82 -20.33
C ILE A 306 -5.76 0.68 -21.75
N ALA A 307 -5.34 1.52 -22.70
CA ALA A 307 -5.74 1.41 -24.09
C ALA A 307 -5.24 0.10 -24.75
N ALA A 308 -3.99 -0.28 -24.48
CA ALA A 308 -3.43 -1.56 -24.87
C ALA A 308 -4.28 -2.72 -24.31
N ALA A 309 -4.54 -2.72 -23.01
CA ALA A 309 -5.36 -3.74 -22.34
C ALA A 309 -6.78 -3.84 -22.94
N VAL A 310 -7.46 -2.71 -23.17
CA VAL A 310 -8.77 -2.66 -23.83
C VAL A 310 -8.73 -3.18 -25.27
N SER A 311 -7.66 -2.88 -26.03
CA SER A 311 -7.55 -3.32 -27.42
C SER A 311 -7.30 -4.83 -27.59
N VAL A 312 -6.59 -5.46 -26.65
CA VAL A 312 -6.39 -6.92 -26.64
C VAL A 312 -7.46 -7.67 -25.85
N ALA A 313 -8.41 -6.97 -25.20
CA ALA A 313 -9.47 -7.59 -24.39
C ALA A 313 -10.33 -8.59 -25.19
N VAL A 314 -10.55 -8.38 -26.49
CA VAL A 314 -11.27 -9.34 -27.34
C VAL A 314 -10.50 -10.64 -27.52
N LEU A 315 -9.18 -10.55 -27.67
CA LEU A 315 -8.27 -11.70 -27.81
C LEU A 315 -8.10 -12.46 -26.49
N HIS A 316 -8.10 -11.73 -25.37
CA HIS A 316 -7.97 -12.29 -24.03
C HIS A 316 -9.28 -12.94 -23.55
N ALA A 317 -10.44 -12.32 -23.81
CA ALA A 317 -11.75 -12.94 -23.59
C ALA A 317 -11.93 -14.24 -24.40
N ALA A 318 -11.49 -14.25 -25.67
CA ALA A 318 -11.52 -15.46 -26.49
C ALA A 318 -10.64 -16.57 -25.88
N ALA A 319 -9.43 -16.24 -25.40
CA ALA A 319 -8.53 -17.20 -24.76
C ALA A 319 -9.07 -17.74 -23.42
N LEU A 320 -9.84 -16.94 -22.68
CA LEU A 320 -10.50 -17.31 -21.42
C LEU A 320 -11.87 -18.02 -21.61
N GLY A 321 -12.27 -18.33 -22.85
CA GLY A 321 -13.58 -18.94 -23.14
C GLY A 321 -14.78 -18.02 -22.85
N PHE A 322 -14.54 -16.71 -22.68
CA PHE A 322 -15.44 -15.76 -22.01
C PHE A 322 -16.55 -15.19 -22.93
N GLY A 323 -16.47 -15.46 -24.23
CA GLY A 323 -17.42 -14.99 -25.24
C GLY A 323 -17.48 -13.46 -25.40
N PRO A 324 -18.49 -12.95 -26.13
CA PRO A 324 -18.67 -11.50 -26.31
C PRO A 324 -19.08 -10.81 -25.01
N THR A 325 -19.76 -11.51 -24.10
CA THR A 325 -20.12 -11.01 -22.76
C THR A 325 -18.87 -10.73 -21.92
N GLY A 326 -17.92 -11.68 -21.86
CA GLY A 326 -16.66 -11.49 -21.14
C GLY A 326 -15.75 -10.44 -21.76
N PHE A 327 -15.75 -10.29 -23.09
CA PHE A 327 -15.11 -9.15 -23.77
C PHE A 327 -15.72 -7.81 -23.31
N GLY A 328 -17.06 -7.71 -23.31
CA GLY A 328 -17.77 -6.55 -22.79
C GLY A 328 -17.44 -6.26 -21.32
N LEU A 329 -17.36 -7.30 -20.47
CA LEU A 329 -16.99 -7.18 -19.06
C LEU A 329 -15.55 -6.68 -18.87
N LEU A 330 -14.57 -7.20 -19.61
CA LEU A 330 -13.18 -6.73 -19.56
C LEU A 330 -13.07 -5.23 -19.90
N VAL A 331 -13.71 -4.81 -21.00
CA VAL A 331 -13.72 -3.39 -21.40
C VAL A 331 -14.48 -2.54 -20.36
N LEU A 332 -15.55 -3.07 -19.78
CA LEU A 332 -16.31 -2.40 -18.73
C LEU A 332 -15.46 -2.18 -17.47
N VAL A 333 -14.82 -3.23 -16.91
CA VAL A 333 -14.05 -3.08 -15.65
C VAL A 333 -12.80 -2.22 -15.82
N LEU A 334 -12.13 -2.29 -16.98
CA LEU A 334 -11.01 -1.40 -17.29
C LEU A 334 -11.48 0.06 -17.39
N SER A 335 -12.51 0.34 -18.19
CA SER A 335 -12.95 1.72 -18.46
C SER A 335 -13.74 2.34 -17.30
N ALA A 336 -14.73 1.64 -16.73
CA ALA A 336 -15.47 2.10 -15.54
C ALA A 336 -14.56 2.15 -14.31
N GLY A 337 -13.57 1.26 -14.22
CA GLY A 337 -12.48 1.35 -13.24
C GLY A 337 -11.80 2.72 -13.28
N THR A 338 -11.41 3.22 -14.46
CA THR A 338 -10.80 4.57 -14.55
C THR A 338 -11.75 5.70 -14.13
N VAL A 339 -13.04 5.61 -14.42
CA VAL A 339 -14.06 6.59 -13.94
C VAL A 339 -14.17 6.57 -12.41
N LEU A 340 -14.21 5.37 -11.81
CA LEU A 340 -14.27 5.19 -10.36
C LEU A 340 -12.98 5.70 -9.69
N GLY A 341 -11.82 5.35 -10.26
CA GLY A 341 -10.51 5.81 -9.80
C GLY A 341 -10.40 7.33 -9.75
N ILE A 342 -10.81 8.03 -10.82
CA ILE A 342 -10.82 9.50 -10.86
C ILE A 342 -11.72 10.09 -9.75
N ARG A 343 -12.90 9.51 -9.50
CA ARG A 343 -13.84 9.97 -8.45
C ARG A 343 -13.34 9.73 -7.02
N VAL A 344 -12.57 8.66 -6.80
CA VAL A 344 -12.08 8.27 -5.47
C VAL A 344 -10.70 8.89 -5.17
N ALA A 345 -9.90 9.23 -6.19
CA ALA A 345 -8.54 9.77 -6.05
C ALA A 345 -8.35 10.90 -5.01
N PRO A 346 -9.24 11.91 -4.86
CA PRO A 346 -9.07 12.92 -3.81
C PRO A 346 -9.08 12.35 -2.40
N ARG A 347 -9.87 11.29 -2.17
CA ARG A 347 -10.04 10.56 -0.90
C ARG A 347 -9.06 9.39 -0.74
N THR A 348 -8.37 8.97 -1.80
CA THR A 348 -7.36 7.89 -1.72
C THR A 348 -6.14 8.37 -0.95
N LEU A 349 -5.79 7.63 0.12
CA LEU A 349 -4.57 7.78 0.93
C LEU A 349 -4.21 9.24 1.24
N PRO A 350 -5.09 9.99 1.95
CA PRO A 350 -4.94 11.44 2.11
C PRO A 350 -3.68 11.87 2.87
N GLY A 351 -3.05 10.98 3.65
CA GLY A 351 -1.78 11.22 4.33
C GLY A 351 -0.52 11.09 3.45
N LEU A 352 -0.62 10.46 2.27
CA LEU A 352 0.48 10.42 1.30
C LEU A 352 0.59 11.73 0.51
N SER A 353 1.81 12.09 0.15
CA SER A 353 2.00 13.15 -0.84
C SER A 353 1.42 12.74 -2.20
N ARG A 354 0.95 13.71 -2.99
CA ARG A 354 0.34 13.42 -4.29
C ARG A 354 1.38 12.92 -5.31
N ARG A 355 2.66 13.26 -5.14
CA ARG A 355 3.77 12.72 -5.95
C ARG A 355 4.00 11.23 -5.68
N ARG A 356 4.02 10.83 -4.40
CA ARG A 356 4.08 9.40 -4.01
C ARG A 356 2.83 8.63 -4.39
N LEU A 357 1.64 9.23 -4.26
CA LEU A 357 0.38 8.61 -4.70
C LEU A 357 0.36 8.35 -6.21
N LEU A 358 0.90 9.27 -7.04
CA LEU A 358 1.04 9.03 -8.48
C LEU A 358 1.94 7.83 -8.76
N ALA A 359 3.15 7.78 -8.18
CA ALA A 359 4.07 6.67 -8.36
C ALA A 359 3.46 5.33 -7.93
N LEU A 360 2.81 5.29 -6.76
CA LEU A 360 2.11 4.12 -6.25
C LEU A 360 0.97 3.67 -7.18
N ALA A 361 0.17 4.61 -7.70
CA ALA A 361 -0.92 4.30 -8.62
C ALA A 361 -0.42 3.72 -9.95
N ILE A 362 0.65 4.28 -10.55
CA ILE A 362 1.30 3.72 -11.74
C ILE A 362 1.79 2.30 -11.46
N GLY A 363 2.44 2.09 -10.31
CA GLY A 363 2.95 0.78 -9.89
C GLY A 363 1.85 -0.27 -9.71
N VAL A 364 0.74 0.10 -9.07
CA VAL A 364 -0.43 -0.79 -8.90
C VAL A 364 -1.09 -1.11 -10.23
N THR A 365 -1.24 -0.15 -11.17
CA THR A 365 -1.69 -0.47 -12.53
C THR A 365 -0.75 -1.43 -13.25
N GLY A 366 0.58 -1.24 -13.11
CA GLY A 366 1.58 -2.12 -13.69
C GLY A 366 1.50 -3.55 -13.17
N VAL A 367 1.50 -3.73 -11.84
CA VAL A 367 1.35 -5.05 -11.20
C VAL A 367 0.01 -5.68 -11.54
N ALA A 368 -1.09 -4.92 -11.50
CA ALA A 368 -2.41 -5.45 -11.79
C ALA A 368 -2.52 -5.96 -13.23
N LEU A 369 -2.11 -5.19 -14.25
CA LEU A 369 -2.09 -5.63 -15.65
C LEU A 369 -1.15 -6.82 -15.88
N LEU A 370 0.00 -6.87 -15.19
CA LEU A 370 0.91 -7.99 -15.27
C LEU A 370 0.25 -9.27 -14.76
N LEU A 371 -0.43 -9.20 -13.62
CA LEU A 371 -1.18 -10.31 -13.06
C LEU A 371 -2.42 -10.67 -13.92
N THR A 372 -3.09 -9.70 -14.56
CA THR A 372 -4.18 -9.97 -15.52
C THR A 372 -3.71 -10.83 -16.68
N GLY A 373 -2.49 -10.61 -17.18
CA GLY A 373 -1.89 -11.49 -18.19
C GLY A 373 -1.43 -12.84 -17.64
N LEU A 374 -0.92 -12.88 -16.39
CA LEU A 374 -0.38 -14.09 -15.79
C LEU A 374 -1.46 -15.11 -15.38
N VAL A 375 -2.59 -14.66 -14.85
CA VAL A 375 -3.62 -15.51 -14.23
C VAL A 375 -4.60 -16.05 -15.29
N PRO A 376 -4.82 -17.39 -15.37
CA PRO A 376 -5.78 -17.98 -16.31
C PRO A 376 -7.22 -18.06 -15.76
N ASP A 377 -7.48 -17.73 -14.48
CA ASP A 377 -8.84 -17.67 -13.93
C ASP A 377 -9.59 -16.42 -14.42
N PRO A 378 -10.72 -16.56 -15.15
CA PRO A 378 -11.50 -15.44 -15.65
C PRO A 378 -12.05 -14.50 -14.54
N THR A 379 -12.28 -15.00 -13.33
CA THR A 379 -12.83 -14.21 -12.22
C THR A 379 -11.78 -13.26 -11.64
N THR A 380 -10.60 -13.80 -11.32
CA THR A 380 -9.45 -13.05 -10.83
C THR A 380 -8.95 -12.07 -11.89
N VAL A 381 -8.99 -12.44 -13.17
CA VAL A 381 -8.72 -11.52 -14.29
C VAL A 381 -9.63 -10.28 -14.25
N LEU A 382 -10.94 -10.43 -14.03
CA LEU A 382 -11.86 -9.28 -13.92
C LEU A 382 -11.56 -8.40 -12.70
N LEU A 383 -11.25 -8.99 -11.54
CA LEU A 383 -10.86 -8.25 -10.33
C LEU A 383 -9.56 -7.47 -10.52
N LEU A 384 -8.55 -8.09 -11.16
CA LEU A 384 -7.27 -7.45 -11.48
C LEU A 384 -7.43 -6.35 -12.54
N ALA A 385 -8.28 -6.55 -13.54
CA ALA A 385 -8.59 -5.53 -14.54
C ALA A 385 -9.34 -4.33 -13.93
N LEU A 386 -10.23 -4.56 -12.96
CA LEU A 386 -10.87 -3.49 -12.17
C LEU A 386 -9.84 -2.74 -11.30
N LEU A 387 -8.91 -3.45 -10.67
CA LEU A 387 -7.81 -2.85 -9.90
C LEU A 387 -6.88 -2.02 -10.80
N ALA A 388 -6.52 -2.54 -11.98
CA ALA A 388 -5.72 -1.81 -12.96
C ALA A 388 -6.41 -0.52 -13.42
N GLY A 389 -7.70 -0.59 -13.75
CA GLY A 389 -8.51 0.55 -14.16
C GLY A 389 -8.66 1.59 -13.04
N THR A 390 -8.97 1.17 -11.81
CA THR A 390 -9.12 2.09 -10.66
C THR A 390 -7.80 2.77 -10.30
N ALA A 391 -6.70 2.03 -10.23
CA ALA A 391 -5.37 2.61 -10.05
C ALA A 391 -4.99 3.58 -11.19
N ALA A 392 -5.34 3.24 -12.43
CA ALA A 392 -5.07 4.11 -13.58
C ALA A 392 -5.91 5.41 -13.54
N GLY A 393 -7.16 5.34 -13.05
CA GLY A 393 -7.97 6.53 -12.79
C GLY A 393 -7.40 7.43 -11.68
N ILE A 394 -6.86 6.82 -10.61
CA ILE A 394 -6.16 7.55 -9.54
C ILE A 394 -4.90 8.21 -10.10
N SER A 395 -4.12 7.49 -10.91
CA SER A 395 -2.95 8.03 -11.61
C SER A 395 -3.33 9.19 -12.54
N ALA A 396 -4.37 9.06 -13.36
CA ALA A 396 -4.81 10.09 -14.29
C ALA A 396 -5.24 11.39 -13.60
N ASN A 397 -6.04 11.30 -12.53
CA ASN A 397 -6.45 12.46 -11.75
C ASN A 397 -5.24 13.10 -11.02
N THR A 398 -4.40 12.29 -10.39
CA THR A 398 -3.26 12.79 -9.60
C THR A 398 -2.19 13.41 -10.49
N GLY A 399 -1.91 12.81 -11.66
CA GLY A 399 -1.02 13.38 -12.68
C GLY A 399 -1.53 14.72 -13.22
N HIS A 400 -2.83 14.82 -13.54
CA HIS A 400 -3.41 16.09 -13.99
C HIS A 400 -3.32 17.20 -12.93
N LEU A 401 -3.52 16.88 -11.65
CA LEU A 401 -3.35 17.84 -10.55
C LEU A 401 -1.91 18.29 -10.38
N LEU A 402 -0.94 17.37 -10.43
CA LEU A 402 0.49 17.71 -10.36
C LEU A 402 0.93 18.55 -11.56
N ILE A 403 0.41 18.28 -12.76
CA ILE A 403 0.72 19.07 -13.97
C ILE A 403 0.11 20.49 -13.90
N GLU A 404 -1.09 20.66 -13.32
CA GLU A 404 -1.63 22.01 -13.02
C GLU A 404 -0.79 22.76 -11.97
N GLN A 405 -0.16 22.05 -11.02
CA GLN A 405 0.70 22.62 -9.99
C GLN A 405 2.11 23.00 -10.51
N GLU A 406 2.70 22.18 -11.40
CA GLU A 406 4.00 22.45 -12.04
C GLU A 406 3.93 23.54 -13.12
N ALA A 407 2.79 23.70 -13.78
CA ALA A 407 2.61 24.69 -14.82
C ALA A 407 2.41 26.12 -14.26
N GLU A 408 3.10 27.08 -14.87
CA GLU A 408 2.83 28.51 -14.70
C GLU A 408 1.38 28.85 -15.05
N GLU A 409 0.78 29.81 -14.35
CA GLU A 409 -0.61 30.25 -14.53
C GLU A 409 -0.94 30.56 -16.00
N THR A 410 -0.06 31.32 -16.65
CA THR A 410 -0.16 31.73 -18.07
C THR A 410 -0.02 30.58 -19.07
N ARG A 411 0.35 29.37 -18.62
CA ARG A 411 0.55 28.17 -19.45
C ARG A 411 -0.36 26.99 -19.09
N ARG A 412 -1.02 26.98 -17.92
CA ARG A 412 -1.86 25.86 -17.46
C ARG A 412 -2.78 25.30 -18.53
N ALA A 413 -3.56 26.15 -19.20
CA ALA A 413 -4.46 25.73 -20.29
C ALA A 413 -3.73 25.03 -21.46
N ARG A 414 -2.62 25.60 -21.94
CA ARG A 414 -1.81 25.02 -23.02
C ARG A 414 -1.13 23.71 -22.60
N THR A 415 -0.79 23.59 -21.31
CA THR A 415 -0.16 22.39 -20.73
C THR A 415 -1.17 21.25 -20.57
N THR A 416 -2.39 21.54 -20.13
CA THR A 416 -3.46 20.53 -20.04
C THR A 416 -3.98 20.13 -21.42
N GLU A 417 -4.06 21.05 -22.39
CA GLU A 417 -4.28 20.71 -23.80
C GLU A 417 -3.18 19.81 -24.37
N HIS A 418 -1.91 20.07 -24.04
CA HIS A 418 -0.78 19.22 -24.45
C HIS A 418 -0.86 17.81 -23.85
N LEU A 419 -1.14 17.70 -22.55
CA LEU A 419 -1.39 16.44 -21.85
C LEU A 419 -2.53 15.64 -22.53
N GLN A 420 -3.64 16.29 -22.85
CA GLN A 420 -4.80 15.67 -23.50
C GLN A 420 -4.50 15.27 -24.96
N ALA A 421 -3.66 16.02 -25.67
CA ALA A 421 -3.19 15.63 -26.99
C ALA A 421 -2.29 14.39 -26.94
N MET A 422 -1.30 14.37 -26.05
CA MET A 422 -0.43 13.20 -25.86
C MET A 422 -1.20 11.98 -25.36
N ALA A 423 -2.18 12.14 -24.46
CA ALA A 423 -3.02 11.04 -23.99
C ALA A 423 -3.85 10.41 -25.14
N ARG A 424 -4.42 11.24 -26.03
CA ARG A 424 -5.14 10.75 -27.23
C ARG A 424 -4.20 10.03 -28.21
N ALA A 425 -2.99 10.54 -28.41
CA ALA A 425 -1.99 9.87 -29.26
C ALA A 425 -1.51 8.54 -28.65
N ALA A 426 -1.24 8.49 -27.34
CA ALA A 426 -0.89 7.27 -26.62
C ALA A 426 -2.00 6.21 -26.73
N LEU A 427 -3.27 6.61 -26.57
CA LEU A 427 -4.44 5.75 -26.81
C LEU A 427 -4.44 5.15 -28.23
N GLY A 428 -4.32 6.00 -29.25
CA GLY A 428 -4.39 5.59 -30.66
C GLY A 428 -3.24 4.69 -31.10
N VAL A 429 -2.02 4.97 -30.62
CA VAL A 429 -0.84 4.13 -30.89
C VAL A 429 -0.95 2.80 -30.15
N ALA A 430 -1.27 2.81 -28.85
CA ALA A 430 -1.37 1.59 -28.05
C ALA A 430 -2.45 0.62 -28.56
N ALA A 431 -3.60 1.14 -28.99
CA ALA A 431 -4.71 0.33 -29.52
C ALA A 431 -4.37 -0.43 -30.82
N ILE A 432 -3.33 0.00 -31.55
CA ILE A 432 -2.83 -0.69 -32.75
C ILE A 432 -1.60 -1.53 -32.40
N CYS A 433 -0.66 -0.99 -31.62
CA CYS A 433 0.59 -1.67 -31.28
C CYS A 433 0.37 -2.91 -30.39
N ALA A 434 -0.61 -2.92 -29.49
CA ALA A 434 -0.83 -4.04 -28.58
C ALA A 434 -1.40 -5.30 -29.29
N PRO A 435 -2.41 -5.22 -30.18
CA PRO A 435 -2.83 -6.39 -30.96
C PRO A 435 -1.77 -6.83 -31.99
N LEU A 436 -0.96 -5.91 -32.54
CA LEU A 436 0.21 -6.29 -33.35
C LEU A 436 1.27 -7.04 -32.55
N LEU A 437 1.56 -6.62 -31.31
CA LEU A 437 2.47 -7.33 -30.41
C LEU A 437 1.93 -8.72 -30.05
N ALA A 438 0.62 -8.82 -29.75
CA ALA A 438 -0.04 -10.11 -29.51
C ALA A 438 0.06 -11.04 -30.73
N ALA A 439 -0.05 -10.51 -31.96
CA ALA A 439 0.15 -11.27 -33.19
C ALA A 439 1.62 -11.71 -33.39
N ALA A 440 2.58 -10.85 -33.06
CA ALA A 440 4.00 -11.16 -33.15
C ALA A 440 4.40 -12.31 -32.22
N ILE A 441 4.02 -12.22 -30.95
CA ILE A 441 4.27 -13.26 -29.93
C ILE A 441 3.51 -14.55 -30.31
N GLY A 442 2.20 -14.46 -30.52
CA GLY A 442 1.34 -15.63 -30.73
C GLY A 442 1.06 -16.42 -29.44
N PRO A 443 0.45 -17.62 -29.53
CA PRO A 443 0.27 -18.50 -28.38
C PRO A 443 1.57 -19.24 -28.06
N HIS A 444 1.89 -19.40 -26.77
CA HIS A 444 3.01 -20.22 -26.30
C HIS A 444 2.53 -21.14 -25.17
N ARG A 445 2.77 -22.44 -25.34
CA ARG A 445 2.59 -23.47 -24.31
C ARG A 445 3.94 -24.00 -23.88
N VAL A 446 4.27 -23.82 -22.60
CA VAL A 446 5.45 -24.41 -21.96
C VAL A 446 4.98 -25.46 -20.96
N ASP A 447 5.46 -26.69 -21.12
CA ASP A 447 5.20 -27.79 -20.18
C ASP A 447 6.49 -28.14 -19.46
N ASN A 448 6.43 -28.32 -18.14
CA ASN A 448 7.56 -28.72 -17.30
C ASN A 448 7.15 -29.83 -16.30
N GLY A 449 6.14 -30.64 -16.64
CA GLY A 449 5.71 -31.83 -15.88
C GLY A 449 5.05 -31.58 -14.51
N ARG A 450 5.27 -30.41 -13.90
CA ARG A 450 4.58 -29.94 -12.68
C ARG A 450 3.63 -28.77 -12.93
N PHE A 451 3.84 -28.04 -14.02
CA PHE A 451 3.03 -26.88 -14.42
C PHE A 451 2.97 -26.79 -15.95
N THR A 452 1.79 -26.47 -16.49
CA THR A 452 1.57 -26.11 -17.89
C THR A 452 1.27 -24.62 -17.99
N PHE A 453 2.14 -23.86 -18.64
CA PHE A 453 1.99 -22.43 -18.88
C PHE A 453 1.51 -22.23 -20.33
N ASP A 454 0.19 -22.20 -20.53
CA ASP A 454 -0.46 -22.12 -21.84
C ASP A 454 -1.18 -20.77 -21.98
N HIS A 455 -0.51 -19.81 -22.63
CA HIS A 455 -0.96 -18.42 -22.68
C HIS A 455 -0.93 -17.86 -24.10
N ALA A 456 -1.99 -17.11 -24.45
CA ALA A 456 -2.12 -16.43 -25.74
C ALA A 456 -1.29 -15.14 -25.78
N GLY A 457 -0.94 -14.65 -26.98
CA GLY A 457 -0.09 -13.45 -27.14
C GLY A 457 -0.63 -12.17 -26.47
N ALA A 458 -1.95 -12.07 -26.28
CA ALA A 458 -2.61 -11.01 -25.53
C ALA A 458 -2.27 -11.04 -24.03
N ALA A 459 -2.13 -12.22 -23.43
CA ALA A 459 -1.69 -12.38 -22.04
C ALA A 459 -0.24 -11.91 -21.87
N TYR A 460 0.67 -12.35 -22.75
CA TYR A 460 2.05 -11.84 -22.77
C TYR A 460 2.13 -10.33 -23.06
N THR A 461 1.20 -9.79 -23.85
CA THR A 461 1.08 -8.34 -24.10
C THR A 461 0.67 -7.59 -22.83
N LEU A 462 -0.31 -8.09 -22.07
CA LEU A 462 -0.68 -7.55 -20.76
C LEU A 462 0.47 -7.62 -19.76
N MET A 463 1.19 -8.76 -19.72
CA MET A 463 2.40 -8.94 -18.91
C MET A 463 3.49 -7.91 -19.24
N LEU A 464 3.81 -7.72 -20.53
CA LEU A 464 4.84 -6.76 -20.94
C LEU A 464 4.43 -5.31 -20.66
N VAL A 465 3.18 -4.93 -20.98
CA VAL A 465 2.65 -3.58 -20.72
C VAL A 465 2.62 -3.29 -19.22
N GLY A 466 2.21 -4.25 -18.39
CA GLY A 466 2.25 -4.14 -16.94
C GLY A 466 3.67 -4.01 -16.40
N ALA A 467 4.59 -4.85 -16.86
CA ALA A 467 6.01 -4.81 -16.49
C ALA A 467 6.68 -3.47 -16.88
N LEU A 468 6.35 -2.90 -18.05
CA LEU A 468 6.89 -1.62 -18.52
C LEU A 468 6.39 -0.40 -17.73
N LEU A 469 5.26 -0.50 -17.01
CA LEU A 469 4.84 0.55 -16.06
C LEU A 469 5.66 0.55 -14.76
N LEU A 470 6.26 -0.57 -14.36
CA LEU A 470 7.05 -0.67 -13.12
C LEU A 470 8.30 0.25 -13.11
N PRO A 471 9.16 0.30 -14.16
CA PRO A 471 10.26 1.27 -14.19
C PRO A 471 9.76 2.71 -14.33
N VAL A 472 8.60 2.95 -14.96
CA VAL A 472 7.98 4.29 -14.99
C VAL A 472 7.55 4.72 -13.57
N ALA A 473 6.92 3.84 -12.81
CA ALA A 473 6.57 4.09 -11.40
C ALA A 473 7.80 4.37 -10.54
N ALA A 474 8.86 3.55 -10.69
CA ALA A 474 10.12 3.72 -9.96
C ALA A 474 10.84 5.03 -10.34
N LEU A 475 10.83 5.41 -11.61
CA LEU A 475 11.45 6.65 -12.10
C LEU A 475 10.65 7.89 -11.67
N VAL A 476 9.31 7.84 -11.70
CA VAL A 476 8.45 8.89 -11.13
C VAL A 476 8.72 9.03 -9.63
N LEU A 477 8.81 7.94 -8.87
CA LEU A 477 9.17 8.00 -7.45
C LEU A 477 10.55 8.65 -7.27
N GLY A 478 11.60 8.11 -7.89
CA GLY A 478 12.98 8.59 -7.72
C GLY A 478 13.29 9.99 -8.27
N LYS A 479 12.42 10.57 -9.10
CA LYS A 479 12.57 11.93 -9.67
C LYS A 479 11.51 12.93 -9.19
N THR A 480 10.47 12.50 -8.47
CA THR A 480 9.42 13.41 -7.97
C THR A 480 9.13 13.26 -6.48
N ASP A 481 9.84 12.42 -5.74
CA ASP A 481 9.66 12.30 -4.29
C ASP A 481 9.93 13.63 -3.56
N ASP A 482 8.94 14.09 -2.80
CA ASP A 482 8.93 15.27 -1.94
C ASP A 482 9.13 14.95 -0.44
N ARG A 483 9.28 13.66 -0.08
CA ARG A 483 9.60 13.18 1.28
C ARG A 483 10.91 12.39 1.31
N SER A 484 11.93 12.91 0.63
CA SER A 484 13.27 12.32 0.54
C SER A 484 13.82 11.93 1.93
N GLY A 485 14.19 10.66 2.10
CA GLY A 485 14.68 10.09 3.36
C GLY A 485 13.64 9.28 4.14
N VAL A 486 12.33 9.50 3.93
CA VAL A 486 11.27 8.67 4.55
C VAL A 486 10.97 7.47 3.66
N PRO A 487 11.21 6.20 4.08
CA PRO A 487 10.93 5.04 3.23
C PRO A 487 9.45 4.93 2.85
N LEU A 488 9.13 4.68 1.58
CA LEU A 488 7.74 4.58 1.10
C LEU A 488 6.89 3.57 1.92
N ARG A 489 7.49 2.47 2.38
CA ARG A 489 6.84 1.46 3.25
C ARG A 489 6.42 1.97 4.63
N ARG A 490 7.07 3.03 5.13
CA ARG A 490 6.74 3.70 6.40
C ARG A 490 5.59 4.69 6.17
N ASP A 491 5.77 5.57 5.20
CA ASP A 491 4.80 6.60 4.79
C ASP A 491 3.44 5.98 4.38
N LEU A 492 3.46 4.90 3.60
CA LEU A 492 2.26 4.13 3.24
C LEU A 492 1.59 3.47 4.46
N ARG A 493 2.36 2.99 5.44
CA ARG A 493 1.83 2.40 6.68
C ARG A 493 1.20 3.47 7.58
N GLU A 494 1.78 4.65 7.64
CA GLU A 494 1.26 5.81 8.37
C GLU A 494 -0.03 6.32 7.70
N ALA A 495 -0.05 6.48 6.37
CA ALA A 495 -1.22 6.88 5.61
C ALA A 495 -2.37 5.84 5.62
N LEU A 496 -2.07 4.53 5.61
CA LEU A 496 -3.07 3.45 5.74
C LEU A 496 -3.67 3.36 7.14
N ARG A 497 -2.94 3.79 8.18
CA ARG A 497 -3.47 3.91 9.55
C ARG A 497 -4.37 5.13 9.75
N GLY A 498 -4.51 5.99 8.73
CA GLY A 498 -5.47 7.10 8.70
C GLY A 498 -5.24 8.22 9.72
N ALA A 499 -4.06 8.25 10.35
CA ALA A 499 -3.81 9.02 11.55
C ALA A 499 -3.43 10.49 11.27
N GLU A 500 -4.30 11.43 11.66
CA GLU A 500 -3.80 12.45 12.59
C GLU A 500 -3.26 11.71 13.83
N PRO A 501 -2.12 12.09 14.40
CA PRO A 501 -1.51 11.32 15.49
C PRO A 501 -2.50 11.20 16.65
N SER A 502 -2.79 9.96 17.04
CA SER A 502 -3.87 9.66 17.98
C SER A 502 -3.57 10.30 19.33
N ALA A 503 -4.57 10.94 19.93
CA ALA A 503 -4.40 11.65 21.19
C ALA A 503 -4.14 10.65 22.32
N ALA A 504 -2.89 10.54 22.77
CA ALA A 504 -2.46 9.54 23.73
C ALA A 504 -1.42 10.12 24.73
N PRO A 505 -1.49 9.72 26.01
CA PRO A 505 -0.39 9.97 26.94
C PRO A 505 0.86 9.18 26.54
N ALA A 506 2.03 9.62 26.99
CA ALA A 506 3.27 8.85 26.81
C ALA A 506 3.19 7.50 27.56
N SER A 507 3.84 6.47 27.03
CA SER A 507 3.90 5.14 27.65
C SER A 507 4.91 5.04 28.80
N THR A 508 5.66 6.10 29.08
CA THR A 508 6.68 6.19 30.14
C THR A 508 6.68 7.59 30.74
N GLY A 509 7.03 7.70 32.02
CA GLY A 509 6.94 8.93 32.79
C GLY A 509 5.50 9.32 33.09
N PHE A 510 5.28 10.55 33.57
CA PHE A 510 3.95 11.07 33.85
C PHE A 510 3.89 12.54 33.47
N PHE A 511 2.86 12.96 32.73
CA PHE A 511 2.76 14.34 32.21
C PHE A 511 1.56 15.07 32.82
N ILE A 512 1.83 16.16 33.54
CA ILE A 512 0.85 17.04 34.16
C ILE A 512 0.85 18.38 33.42
N ALA A 513 -0.31 18.81 32.94
CA ALA A 513 -0.53 20.19 32.49
C ALA A 513 -1.29 20.95 33.58
N VAL A 514 -0.85 22.17 33.91
CA VAL A 514 -1.58 23.09 34.78
C VAL A 514 -2.13 24.21 33.92
N GLU A 515 -3.45 24.36 33.90
CA GLU A 515 -4.21 25.16 32.97
C GLU A 515 -5.17 26.12 33.68
N GLY A 516 -5.69 27.10 32.94
CA GLY A 516 -6.60 28.12 33.46
C GLY A 516 -6.21 29.55 33.08
N GLY A 517 -7.02 30.51 33.53
CA GLY A 517 -6.86 31.93 33.23
C GLY A 517 -5.54 32.54 33.76
N ASP A 518 -5.19 33.70 33.25
CA ASP A 518 -4.17 34.57 33.85
C ASP A 518 -4.64 34.99 35.26
N GLY A 519 -3.72 35.20 36.20
CA GLY A 519 -4.06 35.42 37.62
C GLY A 519 -4.57 34.19 38.41
N ALA A 520 -4.81 33.03 37.78
CA ALA A 520 -5.35 31.83 38.45
C ALA A 520 -4.37 31.09 39.39
N GLY A 521 -3.11 31.54 39.53
CA GLY A 521 -2.13 30.94 40.46
C GLY A 521 -1.42 29.68 39.94
N LYS A 522 -1.44 29.43 38.62
CA LYS A 522 -0.83 28.24 37.98
C LYS A 522 0.61 27.99 38.42
N SER A 523 1.50 28.96 38.27
CA SER A 523 2.93 28.82 38.58
C SER A 523 3.18 28.50 40.07
N THR A 524 2.40 29.09 40.98
CA THR A 524 2.43 28.78 42.43
C THR A 524 2.09 27.32 42.69
N GLN A 525 1.07 26.78 42.02
CA GLN A 525 0.71 25.36 42.14
C GLN A 525 1.77 24.46 41.49
N VAL A 526 2.32 24.84 40.32
CA VAL A 526 3.40 24.10 39.65
C VAL A 526 4.62 23.94 40.56
N GLU A 527 5.04 24.98 41.28
CA GLU A 527 6.15 24.90 42.24
C GLU A 527 5.82 24.07 43.49
N ALA A 528 4.62 24.24 44.05
CA ALA A 528 4.14 23.49 45.23
C ALA A 528 3.95 21.98 44.95
N LEU A 529 3.60 21.64 43.72
CA LEU A 529 3.50 20.27 43.20
C LEU A 529 4.89 19.69 42.91
N ALA A 530 5.74 20.42 42.18
CA ALA A 530 7.08 19.95 41.85
C ALA A 530 7.91 19.64 43.11
N SER A 531 7.78 20.48 44.15
CA SER A 531 8.45 20.28 45.43
C SER A 531 7.95 19.03 46.16
N TRP A 532 6.65 18.74 46.09
CA TRP A 532 6.03 17.56 46.72
C TRP A 532 6.33 16.26 45.97
N ILE A 533 6.25 16.26 44.64
CA ILE A 533 6.56 15.08 43.81
C ILE A 533 8.06 14.74 43.90
N ARG A 534 8.96 15.74 43.99
CA ARG A 534 10.38 15.49 44.30
C ARG A 534 10.59 14.88 45.70
N ALA A 535 9.80 15.30 46.69
CA ALA A 535 9.85 14.74 48.04
C ALA A 535 9.36 13.27 48.12
N LYS A 536 8.64 12.77 47.11
CA LYS A 536 8.32 11.34 46.91
C LYS A 536 9.42 10.54 46.19
N GLY A 537 10.50 11.18 45.74
CA GLY A 537 11.65 10.52 45.11
C GLY A 537 11.65 10.47 43.57
N HIS A 538 10.72 11.15 42.88
CA HIS A 538 10.72 11.18 41.41
C HIS A 538 11.68 12.23 40.82
N GLU A 539 12.22 11.96 39.62
CA GLU A 539 12.74 13.02 38.74
C GLU A 539 11.56 13.92 38.30
N VAL A 540 11.64 15.23 38.57
CA VAL A 540 10.60 16.19 38.16
C VAL A 540 11.15 17.32 37.32
N VAL A 541 10.72 17.37 36.05
CA VAL A 541 11.02 18.44 35.10
C VAL A 541 9.87 19.45 35.11
N VAL A 542 10.16 20.67 35.54
CA VAL A 542 9.21 21.80 35.50
C VAL A 542 9.48 22.62 34.25
N THR A 543 8.41 22.97 33.54
CA THR A 543 8.47 23.75 32.30
C THR A 543 7.22 24.63 32.14
N ARG A 544 7.15 25.42 31.06
CA ARG A 544 6.02 26.30 30.75
C ARG A 544 5.89 26.61 29.27
N GLU A 545 4.68 26.95 28.82
CA GLU A 545 4.42 27.42 27.47
C GLU A 545 3.77 28.83 27.46
N PRO A 546 4.16 29.73 26.54
CA PRO A 546 5.29 29.61 25.63
C PRO A 546 6.62 29.94 26.33
N GLY A 547 7.74 29.56 25.73
CA GLY A 547 9.05 30.11 26.08
C GLY A 547 9.92 29.32 27.06
N ALA A 548 9.82 27.99 27.08
CA ALA A 548 10.79 27.13 27.75
C ALA A 548 12.16 27.11 27.03
N THR A 549 12.15 26.96 25.71
CA THR A 549 13.34 26.70 24.88
C THR A 549 14.04 27.98 24.42
N ALA A 550 15.22 27.87 23.79
CA ALA A 550 15.96 29.03 23.28
C ALA A 550 15.25 29.73 22.10
N VAL A 551 14.62 28.94 21.21
CA VAL A 551 13.74 29.45 20.16
C VAL A 551 12.46 30.01 20.78
N GLY A 552 11.84 29.25 21.68
CA GLY A 552 10.60 29.61 22.35
C GLY A 552 10.67 30.95 23.09
N LYS A 553 11.79 31.27 23.75
CA LYS A 553 11.99 32.58 24.41
C LYS A 553 11.86 33.76 23.43
N ARG A 554 12.30 33.59 22.18
CA ARG A 554 12.15 34.58 21.11
C ARG A 554 10.70 34.66 20.60
N LEU A 555 10.03 33.52 20.48
CA LEU A 555 8.61 33.44 20.12
C LEU A 555 7.73 34.09 21.20
N ARG A 556 8.01 33.83 22.49
CA ARG A 556 7.34 34.50 23.63
C ARG A 556 7.51 36.01 23.60
N SER A 557 8.71 36.53 23.33
CA SER A 557 8.89 37.99 23.23
C SER A 557 8.06 38.62 22.10
N ILE A 558 7.88 37.94 20.96
CA ILE A 558 7.02 38.42 19.87
C ILE A 558 5.53 38.28 20.25
N LEU A 559 5.15 37.20 20.92
CA LEU A 559 3.76 36.91 21.28
C LEU A 559 3.19 37.86 22.35
N LEU A 560 4.01 38.32 23.31
CA LEU A 560 3.54 39.09 24.47
C LEU A 560 3.84 40.59 24.40
N ASP A 561 4.68 41.02 23.46
CA ASP A 561 5.02 42.44 23.25
C ASP A 561 3.78 43.26 22.89
N VAL A 562 3.47 44.24 23.72
CA VAL A 562 2.33 45.18 23.56
C VAL A 562 2.56 46.14 22.38
N SER A 563 3.82 46.37 21.97
CA SER A 563 4.15 47.22 20.81
C SER A 563 4.03 46.49 19.47
N SER A 564 3.91 45.15 19.46
CA SER A 564 3.67 44.31 18.27
C SER A 564 2.23 44.39 17.77
N GLY A 565 1.77 45.61 17.46
CA GLY A 565 0.44 45.88 16.93
C GLY A 565 0.20 45.23 15.58
N GLY A 566 -0.78 44.32 15.50
CA GLY A 566 -1.27 43.74 14.24
C GLY A 566 -0.92 42.27 13.98
N ILE A 567 -0.41 41.52 14.96
CA ILE A 567 -0.29 40.05 14.83
C ILE A 567 -1.69 39.45 14.59
N SER A 568 -1.91 38.82 13.43
CA SER A 568 -3.20 38.21 13.13
C SER A 568 -3.47 37.00 14.02
N HIS A 569 -4.74 36.70 14.31
CA HIS A 569 -5.13 35.58 15.19
C HIS A 569 -4.54 34.23 14.71
N ARG A 570 -4.46 34.02 13.40
CA ARG A 570 -3.81 32.83 12.80
C ARG A 570 -2.30 32.83 12.98
N THR A 571 -1.65 33.99 12.92
CA THR A 571 -0.22 34.14 13.22
C THR A 571 0.07 33.83 14.68
N GLU A 572 -0.74 34.36 15.61
CA GLU A 572 -0.68 34.05 17.04
C GLU A 572 -0.75 32.54 17.28
N ALA A 573 -1.78 31.86 16.75
CA ALA A 573 -1.95 30.41 16.87
C ALA A 573 -0.78 29.59 16.30
N LEU A 574 -0.21 30.00 15.16
CA LEU A 574 0.92 29.30 14.54
C LEU A 574 2.24 29.49 15.31
N LEU A 575 2.48 30.68 15.89
CA LEU A 575 3.65 30.93 16.73
C LEU A 575 3.58 30.12 18.04
N TYR A 576 2.39 30.00 18.65
CA TYR A 576 2.15 29.10 19.79
C TYR A 576 2.39 27.63 19.43
N ALA A 577 1.93 27.15 18.28
CA ALA A 577 2.17 25.78 17.83
C ALA A 577 3.66 25.52 17.51
N ALA A 578 4.40 26.52 17.02
CA ALA A 578 5.83 26.41 16.73
C ALA A 578 6.70 26.35 18.00
N ASP A 579 6.38 27.16 19.02
CA ASP A 579 7.02 27.10 20.35
C ASP A 579 6.82 25.71 20.98
N ARG A 580 5.59 25.20 20.92
CA ARG A 580 5.18 23.89 21.43
C ARG A 580 5.88 22.71 20.75
N ALA A 581 6.04 22.73 19.43
CA ALA A 581 6.73 21.66 18.71
C ALA A 581 8.19 21.51 19.17
N GLU A 582 8.94 22.61 19.15
CA GLU A 582 10.30 22.69 19.66
C GLU A 582 10.37 22.26 21.14
N HIS A 583 9.42 22.69 21.97
CA HIS A 583 9.37 22.35 23.39
C HIS A 583 9.11 20.86 23.66
N ILE A 584 8.21 20.23 22.91
CA ILE A 584 7.95 18.79 23.04
C ILE A 584 9.18 17.97 22.64
N ASP A 585 9.79 18.25 21.49
CA ASP A 585 10.92 17.46 21.00
C ASP A 585 12.21 17.68 21.78
N THR A 586 12.45 18.88 22.33
CA THR A 586 13.71 19.18 23.05
C THR A 586 13.65 19.01 24.57
N VAL A 587 12.46 19.07 25.20
CA VAL A 587 12.32 19.02 26.67
C VAL A 587 11.38 17.91 27.14
N VAL A 588 10.11 17.95 26.73
CA VAL A 588 9.06 17.12 27.35
C VAL A 588 9.17 15.65 26.95
N ARG A 589 9.24 15.34 25.65
CA ARG A 589 9.34 13.95 25.17
C ARG A 589 10.66 13.29 25.64
N PRO A 590 11.84 13.97 25.61
CA PRO A 590 13.07 13.44 26.21
C PRO A 590 12.99 13.17 27.72
N ALA A 591 12.20 13.95 28.48
CA ALA A 591 12.01 13.72 29.91
C ALA A 591 11.09 12.51 30.19
N LEU A 592 9.93 12.46 29.53
CA LEU A 592 8.99 11.32 29.64
C LEU A 592 9.63 10.00 29.19
N ALA A 593 10.49 10.03 28.17
CA ALA A 593 11.25 8.86 27.72
C ALA A 593 12.24 8.29 28.77
N ARG A 594 12.59 9.05 29.82
CA ARG A 594 13.41 8.58 30.96
C ARG A 594 12.59 8.13 32.17
N GLY A 595 11.26 8.25 32.14
CA GLY A 595 10.40 7.99 33.29
C GLY A 595 10.14 9.21 34.20
N ALA A 596 10.65 10.39 33.85
CA ALA A 596 10.47 11.59 34.67
C ALA A 596 9.00 12.06 34.70
N VAL A 597 8.62 12.73 35.79
CA VAL A 597 7.36 13.49 35.88
C VAL A 597 7.58 14.87 35.28
N VAL A 598 6.82 15.22 34.25
CA VAL A 598 6.84 16.55 33.64
C VAL A 598 5.65 17.36 34.13
N ILE A 599 5.88 18.59 34.57
CA ILE A 599 4.83 19.56 34.93
C ILE A 599 4.99 20.80 34.04
N SER A 600 3.98 21.09 33.21
CA SER A 600 3.96 22.29 32.36
C SER A 600 2.92 23.31 32.84
N ASP A 601 3.34 24.55 33.08
CA ASP A 601 2.42 25.69 33.15
C ASP A 601 1.94 26.03 31.73
N ARG A 602 0.65 25.79 31.45
CA ARG A 602 0.02 25.75 30.12
C ARG A 602 0.48 24.61 29.20
N TYR A 603 -0.44 24.16 28.34
CA TYR A 603 -0.21 23.22 27.24
C TYR A 603 -1.22 23.46 26.08
N ILE A 604 -1.61 22.42 25.33
CA ILE A 604 -2.53 22.48 24.18
C ILE A 604 -3.86 23.16 24.54
N ASP A 605 -4.40 22.89 25.72
CA ASP A 605 -5.74 23.31 26.11
C ASP A 605 -5.81 24.85 26.26
N SER A 606 -4.74 25.49 26.75
CA SER A 606 -4.54 26.95 26.67
C SER A 606 -4.67 27.49 25.24
N ALA A 607 -4.09 26.83 24.23
CA ALA A 607 -4.20 27.34 22.86
C ALA A 607 -5.61 27.20 22.30
N VAL A 608 -6.33 26.12 22.66
CA VAL A 608 -7.73 25.94 22.26
C VAL A 608 -8.66 26.94 22.97
N ALA A 609 -8.37 27.30 24.22
CA ALA A 609 -9.12 28.31 24.97
C ALA A 609 -8.84 29.75 24.47
N TYR A 610 -7.57 30.16 24.37
CA TYR A 610 -7.19 31.53 23.96
C TYR A 610 -7.33 31.73 22.46
N GLN A 611 -6.63 30.95 21.63
CA GLN A 611 -6.66 31.13 20.18
C GLN A 611 -7.88 30.49 19.49
N GLY A 612 -8.56 29.54 20.13
CA GLY A 612 -9.88 29.08 19.69
C GLY A 612 -10.98 30.02 20.17
N ALA A 613 -11.49 29.79 21.39
CA ALA A 613 -12.66 30.48 21.93
C ALA A 613 -12.46 32.00 22.16
N GLY A 614 -11.25 32.44 22.53
CA GLY A 614 -10.96 33.87 22.70
C GLY A 614 -10.89 34.64 21.36
N ARG A 615 -10.24 34.07 20.35
CA ARG A 615 -9.90 34.73 19.06
C ARG A 615 -10.83 34.41 17.88
N ASP A 616 -11.99 33.79 18.12
CA ASP A 616 -12.97 33.39 17.11
C ASP A 616 -12.40 32.49 15.98
N LEU A 617 -11.38 31.68 16.29
CA LEU A 617 -10.91 30.62 15.38
C LEU A 617 -11.59 29.29 15.76
N ALA A 618 -11.89 28.46 14.76
CA ALA A 618 -12.51 27.17 14.97
C ALA A 618 -11.70 26.30 15.96
N PRO A 619 -12.20 26.00 17.17
CA PRO A 619 -11.40 25.33 18.21
C PRO A 619 -10.90 23.94 17.79
N THR A 620 -11.64 23.26 16.93
CA THR A 620 -11.26 21.99 16.30
C THR A 620 -10.05 22.09 15.38
N GLU A 621 -9.87 23.22 14.67
CA GLU A 621 -8.68 23.45 13.84
C GLU A 621 -7.45 23.80 14.67
N ILE A 622 -7.63 24.57 15.75
CA ILE A 622 -6.55 24.86 16.71
C ILE A 622 -6.10 23.58 17.42
N ALA A 623 -7.04 22.74 17.85
CA ALA A 623 -6.76 21.42 18.41
C ALA A 623 -6.01 20.53 17.41
N ARG A 624 -6.43 20.49 16.13
CA ARG A 624 -5.75 19.73 15.06
C ARG A 624 -4.31 20.19 14.84
N ILE A 625 -4.08 21.49 14.69
CA ILE A 625 -2.73 22.06 14.47
C ILE A 625 -1.80 21.69 15.63
N ASN A 626 -2.29 21.80 16.86
CA ASN A 626 -1.50 21.49 18.04
C ASN A 626 -1.30 19.98 18.26
N ARG A 627 -2.29 19.13 17.95
CA ARG A 627 -2.14 17.66 17.95
C ARG A 627 -1.07 17.20 16.95
N TRP A 628 -1.00 17.84 15.78
CA TRP A 628 0.09 17.60 14.82
C TRP A 628 1.44 18.08 15.35
N ALA A 629 1.50 19.29 15.92
CA ALA A 629 2.72 19.88 16.47
C ALA A 629 3.32 19.10 17.66
N THR A 630 2.54 18.24 18.32
CA THR A 630 2.99 17.44 19.48
C THR A 630 3.09 15.93 19.20
N ASP A 631 2.86 15.50 17.95
CA ASP A 631 2.74 14.09 17.56
C ASP A 631 1.75 13.33 18.49
N GLY A 632 0.59 13.94 18.73
CA GLY A 632 -0.52 13.33 19.48
C GLY A 632 -0.37 13.31 21.01
N LEU A 633 0.78 13.75 21.55
CA LEU A 633 1.04 13.71 23.01
C LEU A 633 0.04 14.56 23.79
N VAL A 634 -0.70 13.93 24.71
CA VAL A 634 -1.54 14.60 25.71
C VAL A 634 -1.00 14.42 27.13
N ALA A 635 -1.40 15.31 28.04
CA ALA A 635 -1.16 15.14 29.47
C ALA A 635 -1.94 13.92 30.01
N HIS A 636 -1.39 13.27 31.03
CA HIS A 636 -2.07 12.23 31.81
C HIS A 636 -3.12 12.85 32.75
N LEU A 637 -2.82 14.03 33.27
CA LEU A 637 -3.72 14.84 34.09
C LEU A 637 -3.60 16.31 33.68
N THR A 638 -4.73 16.97 33.38
CA THR A 638 -4.81 18.42 33.24
C THR A 638 -5.49 19.01 34.46
N VAL A 639 -4.75 19.78 35.26
CA VAL A 639 -5.28 20.51 36.42
C VAL A 639 -5.79 21.87 35.94
N LEU A 640 -7.11 22.05 35.90
CA LEU A 640 -7.73 23.33 35.52
C LEU A 640 -8.03 24.16 36.78
N LEU A 641 -7.31 25.27 36.93
CA LEU A 641 -7.56 26.28 37.94
C LEU A 641 -8.63 27.26 37.44
N ASP A 642 -9.87 27.06 37.88
CA ASP A 642 -11.01 27.88 37.50
C ASP A 642 -11.19 29.06 38.48
N VAL A 643 -11.39 30.26 37.94
CA VAL A 643 -11.62 31.49 38.70
C VAL A 643 -12.33 32.51 37.80
N SER A 644 -13.14 33.39 38.40
CA SER A 644 -13.71 34.58 37.73
C SER A 644 -12.59 35.46 37.14
N PRO A 645 -12.65 35.88 35.86
CA PRO A 645 -11.71 36.84 35.29
C PRO A 645 -11.60 38.13 36.12
N GLU A 646 -12.68 38.52 36.78
CA GLU A 646 -12.78 39.68 37.65
C GLU A 646 -11.92 39.52 38.92
N THR A 647 -12.04 38.39 39.62
CA THR A 647 -11.22 38.06 40.81
C THR A 647 -9.77 37.72 40.45
N ALA A 648 -9.54 37.20 39.25
CA ALA A 648 -8.19 37.00 38.74
C ALA A 648 -7.50 38.33 38.40
N ARG A 649 -8.24 39.33 37.92
CA ARG A 649 -7.75 40.69 37.63
C ARG A 649 -7.20 41.40 38.88
N GLU A 650 -7.77 41.13 40.05
CA GLU A 650 -7.32 41.66 41.35
C GLU A 650 -5.96 41.11 41.80
N ARG A 651 -5.46 40.03 41.16
CA ARG A 651 -4.20 39.35 41.53
C ARG A 651 -2.99 39.79 40.70
N PHE A 652 -3.14 40.66 39.70
CA PHE A 652 -2.00 41.17 38.92
C PHE A 652 -1.23 42.24 39.68
N THR A 653 0.07 42.01 39.86
CA THR A 653 1.01 42.94 40.52
C THR A 653 1.88 43.74 39.55
N GLU A 654 1.84 43.41 38.25
CA GLU A 654 2.68 44.00 37.19
C GLU A 654 1.80 44.62 36.09
N ALA A 655 2.42 45.32 35.14
CA ALA A 655 1.71 45.85 33.98
C ALA A 655 1.30 44.69 33.04
N PRO A 656 0.02 44.59 32.62
CA PRO A 656 -0.48 43.44 31.89
C PRO A 656 0.17 43.29 30.51
N ASP A 657 0.44 42.06 30.09
CA ASP A 657 0.92 41.77 28.74
C ASP A 657 -0.18 41.92 27.67
N ARG A 658 0.16 41.67 26.40
CA ARG A 658 -0.78 41.84 25.26
C ARG A 658 -2.04 40.96 25.36
N LEU A 659 -1.99 39.79 25.99
CA LEU A 659 -3.15 38.90 26.20
C LEU A 659 -3.88 39.22 27.50
N GLU A 660 -3.17 39.64 28.54
CA GLU A 660 -3.78 40.11 29.79
C GLU A 660 -4.51 41.45 29.59
N SER A 661 -4.10 42.25 28.61
CA SER A 661 -4.73 43.53 28.24
C SER A 661 -6.03 43.40 27.43
N GLU A 662 -6.49 42.17 27.14
CA GLU A 662 -7.73 41.94 26.39
C GLU A 662 -9.00 42.27 27.21
N PRO A 663 -10.15 42.52 26.54
CA PRO A 663 -11.41 42.83 27.23
C PRO A 663 -11.92 41.69 28.14
N ALA A 664 -12.71 42.02 29.17
CA ALA A 664 -13.31 41.02 30.07
C ALA A 664 -14.07 39.91 29.33
N GLU A 665 -14.78 40.24 28.25
CA GLU A 665 -15.47 39.28 27.39
C GLU A 665 -14.54 38.22 26.77
N PHE A 666 -13.30 38.59 26.40
CA PHE A 666 -12.30 37.65 25.89
C PHE A 666 -11.95 36.62 26.98
N HIS A 667 -11.63 37.09 28.19
CA HIS A 667 -11.30 36.19 29.30
C HIS A 667 -12.49 35.33 29.76
N GLN A 668 -13.73 35.84 29.64
CA GLN A 668 -14.94 35.05 29.88
C GLN A 668 -15.12 33.95 28.81
N ARG A 669 -14.86 34.22 27.52
CA ARG A 669 -14.82 33.19 26.47
C ARG A 669 -13.71 32.16 26.70
N VAL A 670 -12.53 32.60 27.14
CA VAL A 670 -11.41 31.71 27.51
C VAL A 670 -11.80 30.77 28.66
N ARG A 671 -12.41 31.28 29.74
CA ARG A 671 -12.90 30.46 30.86
C ARG A 671 -13.95 29.45 30.40
N ALA A 672 -14.93 29.88 29.61
CA ALA A 672 -15.94 29.00 29.04
C ALA A 672 -15.32 27.91 28.13
N GLY A 673 -14.29 28.25 27.36
CA GLY A 673 -13.51 27.31 26.55
C GLY A 673 -12.84 26.22 27.40
N PHE A 674 -12.12 26.58 28.46
CA PHE A 674 -11.52 25.62 29.38
C PHE A 674 -12.56 24.71 30.05
N LEU A 675 -13.66 25.26 30.55
CA LEU A 675 -14.74 24.47 31.19
C LEU A 675 -15.43 23.53 30.19
N THR A 676 -15.56 23.94 28.91
CA THR A 676 -16.08 23.08 27.83
C THR A 676 -15.14 21.91 27.53
N LEU A 677 -13.83 22.15 27.52
CA LEU A 677 -12.82 21.09 27.36
C LEU A 677 -12.83 20.11 28.53
N ALA A 678 -12.95 20.61 29.76
CA ALA A 678 -13.03 19.79 30.96
C ALA A 678 -14.29 18.91 31.01
N ALA A 679 -15.44 19.46 30.62
CA ALA A 679 -16.70 18.73 30.54
C ALA A 679 -16.71 17.64 29.44
N ALA A 680 -15.86 17.77 28.41
CA ALA A 680 -15.77 16.81 27.32
C ALA A 680 -14.91 15.57 27.64
N ASP A 681 -14.05 15.64 28.67
CA ASP A 681 -13.10 14.57 29.04
C ASP A 681 -12.85 14.52 30.57
N PRO A 682 -13.89 14.30 31.38
CA PRO A 682 -13.81 14.42 32.84
C PRO A 682 -12.91 13.38 33.53
N ALA A 683 -12.35 12.41 32.79
CA ALA A 683 -11.35 11.48 33.31
C ALA A 683 -9.94 12.11 33.36
N ARG A 684 -9.60 12.97 32.38
CA ARG A 684 -8.29 13.62 32.24
C ARG A 684 -8.20 14.96 32.97
N TYR A 685 -9.31 15.65 33.20
CA TYR A 685 -9.32 16.95 33.88
C TYR A 685 -9.62 16.86 35.37
N LEU A 686 -8.89 17.65 36.17
CA LEU A 686 -9.21 17.98 37.54
C LEU A 686 -9.52 19.48 37.62
N VAL A 687 -10.79 19.84 37.72
CA VAL A 687 -11.22 21.24 37.85
C VAL A 687 -11.22 21.64 39.32
N ILE A 688 -10.54 22.72 39.66
CA ILE A 688 -10.44 23.28 41.02
C ILE A 688 -10.93 24.72 41.03
N ASP A 689 -11.71 25.09 42.04
CA ASP A 689 -11.97 26.49 42.39
C ASP A 689 -10.69 27.15 42.95
N ALA A 690 -10.04 27.97 42.12
CA ALA A 690 -8.84 28.72 42.45
C ALA A 690 -9.14 30.09 43.11
N GLY A 691 -10.39 30.34 43.51
CA GLY A 691 -10.74 31.40 44.47
C GLY A 691 -10.29 31.07 45.91
N GLN A 692 -10.05 29.79 46.21
CA GLN A 692 -9.65 29.30 47.54
C GLN A 692 -8.18 29.59 47.88
N GLU A 693 -7.84 29.43 49.16
CA GLU A 693 -6.46 29.51 49.67
C GLU A 693 -5.52 28.56 48.91
N PRO A 694 -4.31 29.01 48.50
CA PRO A 694 -3.41 28.19 47.67
C PRO A 694 -3.07 26.82 48.27
N ALA A 695 -3.01 26.70 49.60
CA ALA A 695 -2.76 25.44 50.30
C ALA A 695 -3.95 24.46 50.22
N ALA A 696 -5.19 24.96 50.20
CA ALA A 696 -6.38 24.13 50.00
C ALA A 696 -6.40 23.58 48.57
N VAL A 697 -6.17 24.45 47.58
CA VAL A 697 -6.00 24.06 46.17
C VAL A 697 -4.92 22.98 46.03
N THR A 698 -3.72 23.21 46.58
CA THR A 698 -2.61 22.23 46.58
C THR A 698 -3.02 20.88 47.16
N THR A 699 -3.79 20.88 48.25
CA THR A 699 -4.23 19.65 48.94
C THR A 699 -5.17 18.82 48.07
N VAL A 700 -6.10 19.46 47.34
CA VAL A 700 -6.99 18.76 46.39
C VAL A 700 -6.21 18.18 45.21
N ILE A 701 -5.21 18.88 44.67
CA ILE A 701 -4.36 18.31 43.61
C ILE A 701 -3.61 17.07 44.12
N ARG A 702 -3.03 17.15 45.33
CA ARG A 702 -2.24 16.06 45.93
C ARG A 702 -3.07 14.80 46.12
N HIS A 703 -4.28 14.91 46.68
CA HIS A 703 -5.18 13.76 46.82
C HIS A 703 -5.46 13.08 45.48
N ARG A 704 -5.70 13.83 44.40
CA ARG A 704 -5.90 13.23 43.07
C ARG A 704 -4.62 12.59 42.53
N LEU A 705 -3.46 13.21 42.76
CA LEU A 705 -2.17 12.64 42.36
C LEU A 705 -1.78 11.39 43.17
N ASP A 706 -2.18 11.28 44.43
CA ASP A 706 -2.00 10.05 45.24
C ASP A 706 -2.76 8.84 44.67
N GLU A 707 -3.78 9.07 43.83
CA GLU A 707 -4.53 8.02 43.12
C GLU A 707 -3.96 7.64 41.75
N VAL A 708 -3.31 8.59 41.04
CA VAL A 708 -2.97 8.43 39.60
C VAL A 708 -1.47 8.54 39.27
N LEU A 709 -0.64 9.04 40.18
CA LEU A 709 0.81 9.09 39.99
C LEU A 709 1.39 7.68 40.14
N PRO A 710 2.30 7.22 39.25
CA PRO A 710 3.06 6.00 39.47
C PRO A 710 3.83 6.05 40.80
N LEU A 711 4.14 4.90 41.38
CA LEU A 711 5.07 4.81 42.52
C LEU A 711 6.48 5.25 42.08
N SER A 712 7.25 5.86 42.98
CA SER A 712 8.66 6.14 42.72
C SER A 712 9.52 4.88 42.85
N ASP A 713 10.72 4.88 42.24
CA ASP A 713 11.67 3.76 42.38
C ASP A 713 11.99 3.48 43.86
N GLN A 714 12.03 4.53 44.70
CA GLN A 714 12.23 4.40 46.15
C GLN A 714 11.04 3.76 46.86
N GLU A 715 9.80 4.07 46.45
CA GLU A 715 8.59 3.40 46.98
C GLU A 715 8.50 1.94 46.50
N ILE A 716 8.95 1.65 45.28
CA ILE A 716 9.03 0.29 44.72
C ILE A 716 10.11 -0.53 45.44
N GLU A 717 11.31 0.02 45.65
CA GLU A 717 12.38 -0.62 46.42
C GLU A 717 11.96 -0.82 47.89
N ALA A 718 11.31 0.16 48.52
CA ALA A 718 10.81 0.02 49.89
C ALA A 718 9.70 -1.04 50.02
N ARG A 719 8.80 -1.15 49.03
CA ARG A 719 7.80 -2.24 48.97
C ARG A 719 8.47 -3.59 48.73
N ALA A 720 9.39 -3.70 47.77
CA ALA A 720 10.13 -4.92 47.52
C ALA A 720 10.97 -5.33 48.75
N GLU A 721 11.51 -4.39 49.52
CA GLU A 721 12.20 -4.67 50.78
C GLU A 721 11.23 -5.10 51.90
N ALA A 722 10.05 -4.49 52.00
CA ALA A 722 9.01 -4.91 52.92
C ALA A 722 8.46 -6.31 52.57
N GLU A 723 8.28 -6.62 51.29
CA GLU A 723 7.89 -7.92 50.77
C GLU A 723 8.99 -8.96 50.98
N ARG A 724 10.27 -8.63 50.74
CA ARG A 724 11.41 -9.49 51.12
C ARG A 724 11.41 -9.78 52.62
N LYS A 725 11.27 -8.76 53.48
CA LYS A 725 11.23 -8.94 54.95
C LYS A 725 10.02 -9.76 55.40
N ALA A 726 8.84 -9.55 54.81
CA ALA A 726 7.65 -10.35 55.08
C ALA A 726 7.81 -11.79 54.59
N ALA A 727 8.48 -12.02 53.45
CA ALA A 727 8.81 -13.35 52.94
C ALA A 727 9.91 -14.04 53.77
N GLU A 728 10.91 -13.31 54.26
CA GLU A 728 11.92 -13.80 55.21
C GLU A 728 11.31 -14.13 56.57
N GLU A 729 10.38 -13.31 57.07
CA GLU A 729 9.65 -13.56 58.32
C GLU A 729 8.67 -14.73 58.17
N ALA A 730 7.93 -14.83 57.05
CA ALA A 730 7.11 -15.98 56.74
C ALA A 730 7.94 -17.25 56.55
N ALA A 731 9.07 -17.19 55.84
CA ALA A 731 10.00 -18.31 55.68
C ALA A 731 10.63 -18.70 57.03
N ARG A 732 10.89 -17.74 57.92
CA ARG A 732 11.35 -18.00 59.30
C ARG A 732 10.26 -18.65 60.14
N LEU A 733 9.00 -18.23 60.03
CA LEU A 733 7.87 -18.86 60.71
C LEU A 733 7.64 -20.29 60.21
N VAL A 734 7.67 -20.50 58.89
CA VAL A 734 7.62 -21.83 58.26
C VAL A 734 8.84 -22.67 58.65
N ALA A 735 10.04 -22.08 58.77
CA ALA A 735 11.23 -22.79 59.23
C ALA A 735 11.17 -23.10 60.73
N GLU A 736 10.54 -22.27 61.56
CA GLU A 736 10.32 -22.54 62.99
C GLU A 736 9.24 -23.60 63.18
N GLU A 737 8.16 -23.57 62.40
CA GLU A 737 7.12 -24.60 62.39
C GLU A 737 7.65 -25.94 61.85
N ALA A 738 8.47 -25.91 60.79
CA ALA A 738 9.21 -27.07 60.30
C ALA A 738 10.29 -27.53 61.29
N ALA A 739 10.91 -26.64 62.06
CA ALA A 739 11.83 -27.02 63.14
C ALA A 739 11.09 -27.68 64.30
N ARG A 740 9.95 -27.14 64.74
CA ARG A 740 9.07 -27.78 65.74
C ARG A 740 8.54 -29.12 65.25
N LYS A 741 8.19 -29.24 63.96
CA LYS A 741 7.81 -30.52 63.34
C LYS A 741 9.00 -31.48 63.28
N ALA A 742 10.20 -31.00 62.93
CA ALA A 742 11.42 -31.81 62.93
C ALA A 742 11.87 -32.18 64.35
N GLU A 743 11.57 -31.38 65.38
CA GLU A 743 11.79 -31.70 66.79
C GLU A 743 10.73 -32.68 67.31
N ALA A 744 9.48 -32.58 66.88
CA ALA A 744 8.45 -33.59 67.14
C ALA A 744 8.80 -34.91 66.45
N GLU A 745 9.22 -34.88 65.19
CA GLU A 745 9.74 -36.06 64.46
C GLU A 745 11.06 -36.56 65.07
N ARG A 746 11.94 -35.72 65.61
CA ARG A 746 13.13 -36.18 66.35
C ARG A 746 12.75 -36.82 67.68
N ALA A 747 11.84 -36.25 68.44
CA ALA A 747 11.34 -36.83 69.69
C ALA A 747 10.60 -38.14 69.42
N GLU A 748 9.85 -38.24 68.31
CA GLU A 748 9.22 -39.48 67.87
C GLU A 748 10.26 -40.49 67.36
N ARG A 749 11.27 -40.08 66.58
CA ARG A 749 12.40 -40.92 66.17
C ARG A 749 13.29 -41.32 67.35
N GLU A 750 13.41 -40.51 68.41
CA GLU A 750 14.12 -40.85 69.65
C GLU A 750 13.29 -41.82 70.49
N ARG A 751 11.96 -41.68 70.50
CA ARG A 751 11.04 -42.63 71.15
C ARG A 751 10.97 -43.95 70.38
N GLN A 752 11.00 -43.91 69.06
CA GLN A 752 11.18 -45.06 68.18
C GLN A 752 12.60 -45.65 68.32
N ALA A 753 13.64 -44.84 68.49
CA ALA A 753 15.01 -45.30 68.73
C ALA A 753 15.20 -45.84 70.17
N GLN A 754 14.40 -45.41 71.14
CA GLN A 754 14.32 -46.03 72.47
C GLN A 754 13.54 -47.35 72.41
N LEU A 755 12.45 -47.43 71.63
CA LEU A 755 11.75 -48.69 71.37
C LEU A 755 12.61 -49.65 70.54
N GLU A 756 13.40 -49.16 69.58
CA GLU A 756 14.42 -49.92 68.87
C GLU A 756 15.60 -50.25 69.76
N LYS A 757 16.02 -49.40 70.70
CA LYS A 757 17.09 -49.75 71.66
C LYS A 757 16.61 -50.80 72.65
N LEU A 758 15.36 -50.76 73.09
CA LEU A 758 14.76 -51.81 73.91
C LEU A 758 14.60 -53.10 73.09
N ARG A 759 14.11 -53.02 71.85
CA ARG A 759 14.09 -54.17 70.92
C ARG A 759 15.49 -54.67 70.60
N ARG A 760 16.51 -53.82 70.46
CA ARG A 760 17.91 -54.21 70.25
C ARG A 760 18.53 -54.74 71.52
N GLU A 761 18.14 -54.32 72.72
CA GLU A 761 18.56 -54.98 73.97
C GLU A 761 17.86 -56.33 74.16
N GLU A 762 16.61 -56.49 73.71
CA GLU A 762 15.92 -57.79 73.67
C GLU A 762 16.45 -58.70 72.56
N GLU A 763 16.77 -58.15 71.39
CA GLU A 763 17.39 -58.88 70.27
C GLU A 763 18.88 -59.11 70.49
N GLU A 764 19.63 -58.25 71.19
CA GLU A 764 21.00 -58.54 71.66
C GLU A 764 20.96 -59.59 72.77
N ARG A 765 19.91 -59.67 73.60
CA ARG A 765 19.73 -60.79 74.53
C ARG A 765 19.30 -62.07 73.81
N ARG A 766 18.45 -61.99 72.78
CA ARG A 766 18.07 -63.14 71.95
C ARG A 766 19.26 -63.63 71.13
N LEU A 767 20.00 -62.72 70.50
CA LEU A 767 21.22 -62.98 69.75
C LEU A 767 22.35 -63.41 70.68
N ALA A 768 22.52 -62.89 71.89
CA ALA A 768 23.50 -63.42 72.84
C ALA A 768 23.13 -64.83 73.35
N ALA A 769 21.83 -65.15 73.45
CA ALA A 769 21.38 -66.51 73.75
C ALA A 769 21.58 -67.46 72.55
N GLU A 770 21.25 -67.00 71.33
CA GLU A 770 21.53 -67.71 70.09
C GLU A 770 23.03 -67.79 69.78
N GLU A 771 23.85 -66.83 70.22
CA GLU A 771 25.30 -66.81 70.09
C GLU A 771 25.97 -67.65 71.15
N ALA A 772 25.47 -67.71 72.39
CA ALA A 772 25.93 -68.70 73.37
C ALA A 772 25.62 -70.13 72.88
N ALA A 773 24.41 -70.37 72.36
CA ALA A 773 24.04 -71.65 71.75
C ALA A 773 24.86 -71.94 70.46
N ARG A 774 25.08 -70.94 69.60
CA ARG A 774 25.95 -71.05 68.44
C ARG A 774 27.42 -71.19 68.84
N GLN A 775 27.88 -70.68 69.97
CA GLN A 775 29.25 -70.85 70.47
C GLN A 775 29.45 -72.27 71.00
N GLU A 776 28.51 -72.86 71.74
CA GLU A 776 28.61 -74.29 72.10
C GLU A 776 28.59 -75.19 70.85
N ILE A 777 27.81 -74.82 69.83
CA ILE A 777 27.79 -75.51 68.52
C ILE A 777 29.04 -75.19 67.68
N ALA A 778 29.61 -74.00 67.78
CA ALA A 778 30.76 -73.53 67.01
C ALA A 778 32.10 -73.91 67.64
N GLU A 779 32.20 -74.17 68.94
CA GLU A 779 33.36 -74.86 69.51
C GLU A 779 33.38 -76.32 69.02
N ARG A 780 32.21 -76.98 69.00
CA ARG A 780 32.08 -78.34 68.43
C ARG A 780 32.35 -78.38 66.92
N LYS A 781 31.89 -77.38 66.15
CA LYS A 781 32.19 -77.27 64.72
C LYS A 781 33.62 -76.80 64.45
N ALA A 782 34.15 -75.80 65.15
CA ALA A 782 35.52 -75.32 64.96
C ALA A 782 36.56 -76.36 65.37
N ALA A 783 36.26 -77.25 66.33
CA ALA A 783 37.10 -78.43 66.57
C ALA A 783 37.19 -79.35 65.32
N GLN A 784 36.07 -79.57 64.63
CA GLN A 784 36.02 -80.35 63.38
C GLN A 784 36.59 -79.58 62.18
N GLU A 785 36.29 -78.29 62.06
CA GLU A 785 36.71 -77.43 60.96
C GLU A 785 38.18 -77.02 61.07
N ALA A 786 38.76 -76.91 62.27
CA ALA A 786 40.22 -76.78 62.44
C ALA A 786 40.95 -78.06 62.01
N GLU A 787 40.36 -79.25 62.21
CA GLU A 787 40.92 -80.50 61.71
C GLU A 787 40.80 -80.63 60.18
N VAL A 788 39.68 -80.18 59.59
CA VAL A 788 39.48 -80.11 58.13
C VAL A 788 40.34 -79.03 57.47
N VAL A 789 40.53 -77.87 58.12
CA VAL A 789 41.41 -76.78 57.65
C VAL A 789 42.86 -77.22 57.75
N ARG A 790 43.29 -77.88 58.85
CA ARG A 790 44.64 -78.46 58.94
C ARG A 790 44.89 -79.44 57.78
N ARG A 791 43.96 -80.34 57.49
CA ARG A 791 44.07 -81.25 56.32
C ARG A 791 44.08 -80.51 54.98
N ARG A 792 43.22 -79.50 54.80
CA ARG A 792 43.20 -78.70 53.56
C ARG A 792 44.43 -77.82 53.39
N GLN A 793 45.08 -77.40 54.47
CA GLN A 793 46.39 -76.76 54.42
C GLN A 793 47.49 -77.79 54.11
N GLU A 794 47.48 -78.98 54.74
CA GLU A 794 48.39 -80.09 54.39
C GLU A 794 48.26 -80.53 52.91
N GLU A 795 47.08 -80.43 52.30
CA GLU A 795 46.84 -80.69 50.86
C GLU A 795 47.16 -79.47 49.98
N ALA A 796 46.80 -78.25 50.40
CA ALA A 796 47.08 -77.02 49.63
C ALA A 796 48.57 -76.65 49.63
N ASP A 797 49.29 -76.84 50.75
CA ASP A 797 50.73 -76.62 50.82
C ASP A 797 51.50 -77.66 49.99
N ARG A 798 50.95 -78.88 49.83
CA ARG A 798 51.48 -79.88 48.88
C ARG A 798 51.31 -79.42 47.43
N LEU A 799 50.10 -79.02 47.04
CA LEU A 799 49.83 -78.54 45.68
C LEU A 799 50.59 -77.24 45.39
N ALA A 800 50.67 -76.32 46.35
CA ALA A 800 51.45 -75.10 46.25
C ALA A 800 52.96 -75.36 46.21
N ALA A 801 53.49 -76.43 46.84
CA ALA A 801 54.89 -76.81 46.69
C ALA A 801 55.20 -77.36 45.29
N GLU A 802 54.30 -78.16 44.70
CA GLU A 802 54.46 -78.68 43.33
C GLU A 802 54.25 -77.56 42.28
N GLU A 803 53.25 -76.70 42.46
CA GLU A 803 53.01 -75.55 41.58
C GLU A 803 54.07 -74.46 41.74
N ALA A 804 54.54 -74.12 42.95
CA ALA A 804 55.67 -73.20 43.12
C ALA A 804 56.95 -73.78 42.50
N GLY A 805 57.15 -75.10 42.50
CA GLY A 805 58.24 -75.75 41.77
C GLY A 805 58.15 -75.54 40.26
N ARG A 806 56.94 -75.69 39.68
CA ARG A 806 56.71 -75.45 38.23
C ARG A 806 56.76 -73.96 37.88
N VAL A 807 56.15 -73.10 38.68
CA VAL A 807 56.10 -71.65 38.47
C VAL A 807 57.46 -71.00 38.70
N ALA A 808 58.30 -71.48 39.64
CA ALA A 808 59.68 -71.00 39.76
C ALA A 808 60.54 -71.37 38.53
N ALA A 809 60.34 -72.56 37.96
CA ALA A 809 60.98 -72.94 36.70
C ALA A 809 60.43 -72.11 35.52
N GLU A 810 59.13 -71.81 35.50
CA GLU A 810 58.50 -71.03 34.44
C GLU A 810 58.77 -69.52 34.55
N THR A 811 58.90 -68.95 35.75
CA THR A 811 59.35 -67.56 35.93
C THR A 811 60.82 -67.41 35.61
N ALA A 812 61.69 -68.35 35.98
CA ALA A 812 63.07 -68.36 35.50
C ALA A 812 63.15 -68.45 33.96
N ALA A 813 62.27 -69.25 33.32
CA ALA A 813 62.16 -69.30 31.87
C ALA A 813 61.63 -67.99 31.28
N ARG A 814 60.60 -67.38 31.87
CA ARG A 814 60.01 -66.10 31.42
C ARG A 814 60.90 -64.89 31.68
N GLU A 815 61.74 -64.90 32.71
CA GLU A 815 62.78 -63.87 32.91
C GLU A 815 63.92 -64.03 31.90
N ALA A 816 64.34 -65.28 31.62
CA ALA A 816 65.27 -65.56 30.53
C ALA A 816 64.67 -65.16 29.16
N GLU A 817 63.36 -65.36 28.96
CA GLU A 817 62.65 -64.97 27.74
C GLU A 817 62.40 -63.47 27.64
N GLN A 818 62.11 -62.76 28.74
CA GLN A 818 62.05 -61.29 28.74
C GLN A 818 63.45 -60.67 28.57
N ALA A 819 64.51 -61.28 29.09
CA ALA A 819 65.89 -60.89 28.79
C ALA A 819 66.23 -61.15 27.30
N ARG A 820 65.73 -62.26 26.73
CA ARG A 820 65.85 -62.58 25.29
C ARG A 820 65.04 -61.62 24.42
N LEU A 821 63.85 -61.21 24.84
CA LEU A 821 63.00 -60.24 24.14
C LEU A 821 63.55 -58.81 24.24
N ARG A 822 64.17 -58.41 25.36
CA ARG A 822 64.92 -57.15 25.45
C ARG A 822 66.12 -57.14 24.51
N ARG A 823 66.92 -58.21 24.50
CA ARG A 823 68.03 -58.37 23.53
C ARG A 823 67.52 -58.40 22.09
N LEU A 824 66.40 -59.06 21.79
CA LEU A 824 65.78 -59.06 20.46
C LEU A 824 65.20 -57.69 20.08
N ALA A 825 64.74 -56.88 21.03
CA ALA A 825 64.29 -55.50 20.77
C ALA A 825 65.48 -54.57 20.47
N GLU A 826 66.57 -54.69 21.23
CA GLU A 826 67.84 -54.00 20.97
C GLU A 826 68.44 -54.43 19.62
N GLU A 827 68.42 -55.74 19.32
CA GLU A 827 68.88 -56.33 18.06
C GLU A 827 67.97 -55.96 16.89
N GLN A 828 66.65 -55.85 17.07
CA GLN A 828 65.75 -55.33 16.03
C GLN A 828 65.89 -53.82 15.82
N ALA A 829 66.15 -53.02 16.85
CA ALA A 829 66.46 -51.60 16.69
C ALA A 829 67.79 -51.40 15.94
N ARG A 830 68.79 -52.23 16.26
CA ARG A 830 70.07 -52.29 15.53
C ARG A 830 69.88 -52.79 14.09
N LEU A 831 69.09 -53.83 13.85
CA LEU A 831 68.80 -54.33 12.51
C LEU A 831 67.95 -53.37 11.68
N ARG A 832 67.09 -52.54 12.29
CA ARG A 832 66.38 -51.45 11.59
C ARG A 832 67.34 -50.35 11.13
N SER A 833 68.21 -49.87 12.02
CA SER A 833 69.23 -48.87 11.66
C SER A 833 70.27 -49.42 10.66
N GLU A 834 70.71 -50.67 10.80
CA GLU A 834 71.55 -51.36 9.80
C GLU A 834 70.80 -51.61 8.47
N ALA A 835 69.47 -51.82 8.49
CA ALA A 835 68.65 -51.98 7.28
C ALA A 835 68.36 -50.65 6.56
N GLU A 836 68.21 -49.54 7.29
CA GLU A 836 68.09 -48.19 6.73
C GLU A 836 69.42 -47.75 6.11
N ALA A 837 70.54 -47.97 6.80
CA ALA A 837 71.88 -47.79 6.24
C ALA A 837 72.09 -48.64 4.97
N ARG A 838 71.71 -49.93 4.99
CA ARG A 838 71.77 -50.81 3.81
C ARG A 838 70.76 -50.46 2.71
N ARG A 839 69.67 -49.74 3.01
CA ARG A 839 68.75 -49.19 1.99
C ARG A 839 69.40 -48.05 1.22
N LEU A 840 70.01 -47.11 1.94
CA LEU A 840 70.77 -45.99 1.35
C LEU A 840 72.01 -46.49 0.58
N GLU A 841 72.72 -47.49 1.12
CA GLU A 841 73.85 -48.11 0.43
C GLU A 841 73.41 -48.90 -0.81
N LYS A 842 72.25 -49.59 -0.77
CA LYS A 842 71.67 -50.23 -1.96
C LYS A 842 71.17 -49.24 -3.00
N GLN A 843 70.72 -48.04 -2.63
CA GLN A 843 70.40 -46.99 -3.62
C GLN A 843 71.67 -46.53 -4.34
N ARG A 844 72.75 -46.20 -3.62
CA ARG A 844 74.04 -45.84 -4.25
C ARG A 844 74.61 -46.96 -5.13
N LYS A 845 74.51 -48.22 -4.68
CA LYS A 845 74.94 -49.39 -5.47
C LYS A 845 73.99 -49.76 -6.62
N ALA A 846 72.74 -49.27 -6.61
CA ALA A 846 71.84 -49.37 -7.76
C ALA A 846 72.20 -48.34 -8.83
N GLU A 847 72.56 -47.10 -8.46
CA GLU A 847 73.07 -46.10 -9.40
C GLU A 847 74.40 -46.54 -10.04
N GLU A 848 75.36 -47.03 -9.25
CA GLU A 848 76.64 -47.58 -9.76
C GLU A 848 76.47 -48.88 -10.59
N ALA A 849 75.32 -49.56 -10.48
CA ALA A 849 74.97 -50.69 -11.33
C ALA A 849 74.28 -50.24 -12.63
N LEU A 850 73.42 -49.22 -12.57
CA LEU A 850 72.73 -48.66 -13.74
C LEU A 850 73.73 -48.02 -14.72
N LEU A 851 74.67 -47.22 -14.20
CA LEU A 851 75.78 -46.63 -14.96
C LEU A 851 76.80 -47.66 -15.50
N ARG A 852 76.66 -48.94 -15.15
CA ARG A 852 77.44 -50.05 -15.71
C ARG A 852 76.60 -50.95 -16.65
N ALA A 853 75.28 -50.77 -16.68
CA ALA A 853 74.35 -51.49 -17.55
C ALA A 853 74.24 -50.87 -18.96
N GLU A 854 74.46 -49.56 -19.10
CA GLU A 854 74.54 -48.88 -20.41
C GLU A 854 75.62 -49.51 -21.32
N ALA A 855 76.66 -50.11 -20.74
CA ALA A 855 77.79 -50.69 -21.48
C ALA A 855 77.54 -52.09 -22.08
N ALA A 856 76.36 -52.72 -21.85
CA ALA A 856 76.17 -54.16 -22.14
C ALA A 856 74.96 -54.53 -23.02
N ARG A 857 74.08 -53.59 -23.39
CA ARG A 857 72.94 -53.86 -24.31
C ARG A 857 72.72 -52.80 -25.40
N ALA A 858 73.81 -52.41 -26.04
CA ALA A 858 73.75 -51.85 -27.40
C ALA A 858 73.41 -52.95 -28.43
N ALA A 859 72.17 -53.48 -28.40
CA ALA A 859 71.66 -54.50 -29.34
C ALA A 859 70.11 -54.59 -29.38
N THR A 860 69.47 -53.67 -30.13
CA THR A 860 68.57 -53.93 -31.27
C THR A 860 68.02 -55.36 -31.50
N PRO A 861 66.75 -55.62 -31.89
CA PRO A 861 65.53 -54.77 -31.97
C PRO A 861 64.21 -55.46 -31.47
N ALA A 862 63.03 -54.89 -31.80
CA ALA A 862 61.73 -55.59 -31.95
C ALA A 862 61.52 -56.04 -33.44
N PRO A 863 60.63 -57.00 -33.79
CA PRO A 863 59.14 -56.96 -33.72
C PRO A 863 58.58 -58.18 -32.93
N ALA A 864 57.40 -58.82 -33.09
CA ALA A 864 56.26 -58.86 -34.04
C ALA A 864 54.96 -59.30 -33.26
N GLU A 865 53.69 -59.17 -33.68
CA GLU A 865 52.96 -58.97 -34.96
C GLU A 865 52.39 -60.27 -35.62
N VAL A 866 51.21 -60.15 -36.26
CA VAL A 866 50.43 -61.13 -37.08
C VAL A 866 49.57 -62.18 -36.32
N ASP A 867 48.32 -62.54 -36.71
CA ASP A 867 47.16 -61.82 -37.31
C ASP A 867 45.89 -62.76 -37.29
N ASP A 868 44.77 -62.33 -37.90
CA ASP A 868 43.61 -63.11 -38.41
C ASP A 868 42.69 -63.84 -37.38
N ALA A 869 41.43 -64.20 -37.69
CA ALA A 869 40.42 -63.59 -38.56
C ALA A 869 39.00 -64.17 -38.31
N THR A 870 37.99 -63.33 -38.55
CA THR A 870 36.58 -63.56 -38.97
C THR A 870 36.03 -65.00 -39.16
N THR A 871 34.76 -65.22 -38.73
CA THR A 871 33.63 -65.88 -39.46
C THR A 871 32.76 -66.85 -38.62
N VAL A 872 31.46 -66.53 -38.63
CA VAL A 872 30.21 -67.24 -38.24
C VAL A 872 30.18 -68.77 -38.44
N VAL A 873 29.49 -69.54 -37.54
CA VAL A 873 28.39 -70.53 -37.82
C VAL A 873 27.98 -71.39 -36.58
N THR A 874 26.66 -71.61 -36.46
CA THR A 874 25.77 -72.39 -35.54
C THR A 874 26.22 -73.82 -35.12
N PRO A 875 25.64 -74.52 -34.08
CA PRO A 875 24.18 -74.55 -33.75
C PRO A 875 23.63 -74.83 -32.30
N VAL A 876 22.34 -74.42 -32.10
CA VAL A 876 21.22 -75.06 -31.30
C VAL A 876 21.35 -75.15 -29.74
N VAL A 877 20.47 -74.61 -28.85
CA VAL A 877 18.96 -74.51 -28.69
C VAL A 877 18.36 -75.80 -28.05
N PRO A 878 17.34 -75.82 -27.14
CA PRO A 878 16.33 -74.81 -26.69
C PRO A 878 16.56 -74.23 -25.26
N GLU A 879 15.94 -73.12 -24.78
CA GLU A 879 14.51 -72.75 -24.49
C GLU A 879 13.87 -73.56 -23.32
N ASP A 880 13.13 -72.98 -22.35
CA ASP A 880 12.60 -71.61 -22.17
C ASP A 880 12.53 -71.15 -20.67
N ALA A 881 11.96 -69.97 -20.40
CA ALA A 881 12.15 -69.11 -19.20
C ALA A 881 10.98 -69.13 -18.14
N PRO A 882 10.77 -68.09 -17.27
CA PRO A 882 11.56 -67.75 -16.07
C PRO A 882 10.75 -67.44 -14.76
N SER A 883 11.39 -67.38 -13.58
CA SER A 883 11.17 -66.31 -12.56
C SER A 883 12.11 -66.34 -11.32
N THR A 884 12.73 -65.18 -11.02
CA THR A 884 12.98 -64.56 -9.68
C THR A 884 13.65 -65.30 -8.48
N ASP A 885 14.77 -64.71 -8.00
CA ASP A 885 15.02 -64.15 -6.64
C ASP A 885 16.14 -64.72 -5.71
N SER A 886 16.59 -63.84 -4.79
CA SER A 886 17.22 -64.03 -3.45
C SER A 886 18.77 -63.99 -3.21
N SER A 887 19.15 -63.07 -2.30
CA SER A 887 20.09 -63.21 -1.14
C SER A 887 21.62 -62.87 -1.20
N GLU A 888 22.18 -62.72 0.03
CA GLU A 888 23.52 -62.27 0.53
C GLU A 888 23.83 -60.74 0.64
N THR A 889 24.55 -60.11 1.61
CA THR A 889 25.59 -60.36 2.68
C THR A 889 27.10 -60.19 2.32
N THR A 890 28.02 -59.51 3.06
CA THR A 890 28.00 -58.57 4.24
C THR A 890 29.26 -57.62 4.28
N THR A 891 29.31 -56.64 5.22
CA THR A 891 30.50 -55.96 5.87
C THR A 891 31.44 -55.02 5.04
N VAL A 892 32.31 -54.13 5.59
CA VAL A 892 32.28 -53.11 6.71
C VAL A 892 33.67 -52.36 6.78
N LEU A 893 33.73 -51.05 7.14
CA LEU A 893 34.83 -50.29 7.86
C LEU A 893 34.57 -48.73 7.86
N PRO A 894 35.18 -47.89 8.75
CA PRO A 894 34.84 -46.45 8.99
C PRO A 894 36.06 -45.47 8.88
N PRO A 895 36.17 -44.24 9.50
CA PRO A 895 35.23 -43.29 10.17
C PRO A 895 35.39 -41.77 9.78
N VAL A 896 34.61 -40.86 10.43
CA VAL A 896 34.95 -39.48 10.97
C VAL A 896 33.85 -38.38 10.78
N VAL A 897 33.13 -38.07 11.88
CA VAL A 897 32.73 -36.77 12.50
C VAL A 897 32.54 -35.48 11.64
N PRO A 898 31.53 -34.58 11.89
CA PRO A 898 30.37 -34.63 12.81
C PRO A 898 28.98 -34.36 12.17
N ALA A 899 27.91 -34.77 12.85
CA ALA A 899 26.58 -34.15 12.81
C ALA A 899 25.90 -34.29 14.19
N PRO A 900 25.07 -33.33 14.64
CA PRO A 900 24.28 -33.47 15.88
C PRO A 900 22.92 -34.11 15.61
N GLU A 901 22.70 -35.25 16.25
CA GLU A 901 21.46 -36.01 16.43
C GLU A 901 21.46 -36.54 17.89
N PRO A 902 20.37 -37.14 18.39
CA PRO A 902 18.95 -36.83 18.21
C PRO A 902 18.24 -36.75 19.59
N ASP A 903 16.90 -36.70 19.60
CA ASP A 903 16.03 -37.53 20.46
C ASP A 903 14.54 -37.20 20.18
N SER A 904 13.56 -38.08 20.37
CA SER A 904 13.59 -39.50 20.81
C SER A 904 12.34 -40.24 20.29
N SER A 905 12.31 -41.57 20.41
CA SER A 905 11.08 -42.37 20.35
C SER A 905 11.18 -43.60 21.26
N ASP A 906 10.10 -43.83 22.01
CA ASP A 906 9.77 -45.01 22.83
C ASP A 906 10.56 -45.27 24.14
N GLU A 907 9.89 -46.02 25.04
CA GLU A 907 10.14 -46.07 26.50
C GLU A 907 10.96 -47.30 26.96
N PRO A 908 11.26 -47.37 28.26
CA PRO A 908 10.99 -48.62 29.00
C PRO A 908 10.22 -48.43 30.33
N GLU A 909 9.56 -49.50 30.78
CA GLU A 909 8.67 -49.53 31.96
C GLU A 909 9.36 -49.51 33.34
N SER A 910 8.51 -49.40 34.38
CA SER A 910 8.66 -49.77 35.81
C SER A 910 9.05 -48.64 36.79
N GLY A 911 8.37 -48.48 37.94
CA GLY A 911 7.09 -49.10 38.36
C GLY A 911 6.75 -48.90 39.85
N SER A 912 5.46 -48.69 40.17
CA SER A 912 4.84 -48.68 41.52
C SER A 912 5.28 -47.54 42.49
N SER A 913 4.44 -47.00 43.39
CA SER A 913 3.03 -47.27 43.76
C SER A 913 2.31 -46.00 44.28
N ASP A 914 1.04 -45.83 43.88
CA ASP A 914 -0.05 -45.08 44.54
C ASP A 914 0.14 -43.56 44.87
N GLU A 915 -0.90 -42.72 44.88
CA GLU A 915 -2.36 -42.97 44.98
C GLU A 915 -3.21 -41.93 44.19
N THR A 916 -4.45 -42.30 43.84
CA THR A 916 -5.61 -41.44 43.41
C THR A 916 -5.83 -41.14 41.90
N ALA A 917 -7.11 -41.24 41.47
CA ALA A 917 -7.75 -40.61 40.28
C ALA A 917 -7.62 -41.23 38.85
N VAL A 918 -7.78 -42.56 38.73
CA VAL A 918 -8.85 -43.26 37.94
C VAL A 918 -9.71 -42.41 36.96
N LEU A 919 -10.07 -42.80 35.70
CA LEU A 919 -9.72 -43.87 34.73
C LEU A 919 -10.28 -43.47 33.30
N PRO A 920 -9.88 -44.13 32.18
CA PRO A 920 -10.30 -43.77 30.80
C PRO A 920 -11.10 -44.85 29.99
N ALA A 921 -11.73 -44.42 28.87
CA ALA A 921 -12.06 -45.15 27.61
C ALA A 921 -12.91 -46.48 27.69
N VAL A 922 -13.46 -47.11 26.63
CA VAL A 922 -13.51 -46.90 25.15
C VAL A 922 -15.00 -47.06 24.64
N PRO A 923 -15.34 -47.73 23.52
CA PRO A 923 -15.47 -47.26 22.13
C PRO A 923 -16.93 -47.05 21.62
N SER A 924 -17.08 -46.72 20.33
CA SER A 924 -18.35 -46.59 19.57
C SER A 924 -19.18 -47.89 19.48
N PRO A 925 -20.51 -47.82 19.19
CA PRO A 925 -20.94 -47.91 17.78
C PRO A 925 -22.23 -47.14 17.39
N GLU A 926 -22.52 -47.06 16.08
CA GLU A 926 -23.88 -46.95 15.51
C GLU A 926 -24.44 -48.39 15.27
N PRO A 927 -25.76 -48.67 15.33
CA PRO A 927 -26.77 -47.96 14.50
C PRO A 927 -28.24 -47.87 15.01
N ALA A 928 -29.03 -47.10 14.24
CA ALA A 928 -30.46 -47.29 13.90
C ALA A 928 -31.61 -47.09 14.94
N ALA A 929 -32.56 -46.25 14.49
CA ALA A 929 -34.02 -46.44 14.48
C ALA A 929 -34.95 -45.86 15.59
N ASP A 930 -35.96 -45.14 15.07
CA ASP A 930 -37.38 -45.04 15.46
C ASP A 930 -37.91 -44.11 16.57
N ASP A 931 -39.22 -43.82 16.39
CA ASP A 931 -40.24 -43.07 17.15
C ASP A 931 -40.16 -41.53 17.33
N GLU A 932 -41.09 -40.85 16.60
CA GLU A 932 -42.19 -39.98 17.09
C GLU A 932 -41.93 -38.86 18.14
N THR A 933 -42.58 -37.68 18.12
CA THR A 933 -43.88 -37.25 17.54
C THR A 933 -43.95 -35.70 17.36
N ALA A 934 -45.16 -35.15 17.13
CA ALA A 934 -45.60 -33.76 17.38
C ALA A 934 -45.42 -32.69 16.26
N VAL A 935 -46.37 -32.75 15.31
CA VAL A 935 -46.73 -31.75 14.28
C VAL A 935 -47.18 -30.39 14.87
N LEU A 936 -46.89 -29.26 14.17
CA LEU A 936 -47.77 -28.10 13.83
C LEU A 936 -46.96 -26.78 13.61
N PRO A 937 -47.41 -25.81 12.77
CA PRO A 937 -48.22 -25.89 11.55
C PRO A 937 -47.59 -25.14 10.33
N PRO A 938 -48.13 -25.27 9.10
CA PRO A 938 -47.71 -24.52 7.89
C PRO A 938 -48.77 -23.53 7.34
N VAL A 939 -48.47 -22.89 6.18
CA VAL A 939 -49.39 -22.15 5.26
C VAL A 939 -49.80 -20.71 5.68
N PRO A 940 -50.09 -19.73 4.78
CA PRO A 940 -49.84 -19.58 3.33
C PRO A 940 -48.91 -18.38 2.98
N GLY A 941 -48.78 -18.02 1.69
CA GLY A 941 -48.32 -16.69 1.27
C GLY A 941 -48.88 -16.27 -0.10
N THR A 942 -49.00 -14.95 -0.35
CA THR A 942 -49.28 -14.36 -1.68
C THR A 942 -48.86 -12.87 -1.77
N ALA A 943 -48.04 -12.56 -2.78
CA ALA A 943 -48.04 -11.35 -3.63
C ALA A 943 -47.79 -9.90 -3.10
N SER A 944 -47.23 -9.10 -4.03
CA SER A 944 -47.16 -7.63 -4.18
C SER A 944 -46.19 -6.77 -3.34
N ASP A 945 -45.34 -6.05 -4.10
CA ASP A 945 -44.75 -4.70 -3.97
C ASP A 945 -44.67 -3.99 -2.61
N ALA A 946 -43.44 -3.63 -2.22
CA ALA A 946 -43.13 -2.45 -1.40
C ALA A 946 -41.73 -1.91 -1.74
N ASP A 947 -41.58 -0.57 -1.78
CA ASP A 947 -40.34 0.15 -2.13
C ASP A 947 -39.37 0.23 -0.92
N PRO A 948 -38.05 0.01 -1.08
CA PRO A 948 -37.07 0.21 -0.01
C PRO A 948 -36.88 1.66 0.50
N ALA A 949 -37.68 2.63 0.04
CA ALA A 949 -37.67 4.02 0.50
C ALA A 949 -38.04 4.25 1.98
N ASP A 950 -38.88 3.40 2.59
CA ASP A 950 -39.49 3.63 3.93
C ASP A 950 -38.56 3.35 5.13
N ARG A 951 -37.34 3.91 5.13
CA ARG A 951 -36.38 3.81 6.25
C ARG A 951 -35.64 5.11 6.61
N VAL A 952 -36.34 6.25 6.61
CA VAL A 952 -35.83 7.53 7.16
C VAL A 952 -36.86 8.17 8.10
N PRO A 953 -36.51 8.51 9.36
CA PRO A 953 -37.43 9.15 10.30
C PRO A 953 -37.89 10.57 9.86
N PRO A 954 -39.14 10.99 10.13
CA PRO A 954 -39.72 12.20 9.49
C PRO A 954 -39.20 13.56 9.97
N TRP A 955 -38.27 13.61 10.93
CA TRP A 955 -37.83 14.85 11.58
C TRP A 955 -36.58 15.50 10.95
N LEU A 956 -36.02 14.90 9.88
CA LEU A 956 -34.79 15.35 9.24
C LEU A 956 -34.94 16.63 8.39
N PHE A 957 -36.18 17.07 8.11
CA PHE A 957 -36.47 18.31 7.37
C PHE A 957 -37.52 19.15 8.10
N ARG A 958 -37.18 20.42 8.39
CA ARG A 958 -38.16 21.44 8.81
C ARG A 958 -38.66 22.22 7.58
N PRO A 959 -39.96 22.61 7.54
CA PRO A 959 -40.51 23.39 6.44
C PRO A 959 -40.13 24.88 6.51
N GLU A 960 -40.13 25.55 5.37
CA GLU A 960 -40.02 27.01 5.27
C GLU A 960 -41.33 27.72 5.68
N PRO A 961 -41.25 28.90 6.31
CA PRO A 961 -42.31 29.91 6.28
C PRO A 961 -42.09 30.93 5.16
N GLY A 962 -43.19 31.37 4.55
CA GLY A 962 -43.23 32.41 3.51
C GLY A 962 -42.98 33.85 4.00
N PRO A 963 -43.20 34.86 3.13
CA PRO A 963 -42.36 36.07 3.09
C PRO A 963 -42.74 37.18 4.06
N GLY A 964 -41.72 37.95 4.47
CA GLY A 964 -41.82 39.23 5.18
C GLY A 964 -40.67 40.16 4.79
N GLU A 965 -40.87 41.48 4.86
CA GLU A 965 -39.99 42.48 4.27
C GLU A 965 -38.84 42.99 5.18
N THR A 966 -37.79 43.51 4.52
CA THR A 966 -36.78 44.48 5.00
C THR A 966 -35.92 44.14 6.23
N ASP A 967 -34.60 44.13 6.02
CA ASP A 967 -33.80 45.30 6.42
C ASP A 967 -32.65 45.59 5.42
N ARG A 968 -32.04 46.76 5.51
CA ARG A 968 -31.11 47.34 4.52
C ARG A 968 -29.64 47.15 4.89
N THR A 969 -28.86 46.52 4.01
CA THR A 969 -27.39 46.56 4.09
C THR A 969 -26.87 47.79 3.33
N ARG A 970 -25.88 48.50 3.89
CA ARG A 970 -25.27 49.70 3.28
C ARG A 970 -24.33 49.35 2.12
N GLU A 971 -24.39 50.14 1.06
CA GLU A 971 -23.33 50.21 0.05
C GLU A 971 -22.09 50.95 0.59
N LEU A 972 -20.90 50.59 0.09
CA LEU A 972 -19.68 51.39 0.14
C LEU A 972 -18.97 51.34 -1.24
N PRO A 973 -18.17 52.37 -1.59
CA PRO A 973 -18.27 52.93 -2.94
C PRO A 973 -17.30 52.35 -3.98
N ALA A 974 -17.70 52.45 -5.25
CA ALA A 974 -16.82 52.25 -6.40
C ALA A 974 -15.83 53.41 -6.56
N VAL A 975 -14.60 53.11 -6.97
CA VAL A 975 -13.55 54.08 -7.31
C VAL A 975 -13.21 53.98 -8.80
N GLN A 976 -13.09 55.12 -9.46
CA GLN A 976 -12.82 55.22 -10.91
C GLN A 976 -11.31 55.25 -11.22
N SER A 977 -10.98 55.18 -12.52
CA SER A 977 -9.63 54.91 -13.06
C SER A 977 -8.69 56.14 -13.10
N PRO A 978 -7.51 56.12 -13.76
CA PRO A 978 -6.28 55.58 -13.19
C PRO A 978 -5.08 56.57 -13.24
N ALA A 979 -4.12 56.48 -12.31
CA ALA A 979 -2.91 57.33 -12.36
C ALA A 979 -1.65 56.72 -11.71
N ALA A 980 -0.49 57.04 -12.32
CA ALA A 980 0.89 57.05 -11.80
C ALA A 980 1.51 55.79 -11.16
N ARG A 981 2.70 55.42 -11.66
CA ARG A 981 3.67 54.58 -10.92
C ARG A 981 4.20 55.36 -9.71
N ARG A 982 4.42 54.68 -8.57
CA ARG A 982 5.27 55.19 -7.46
C ARG A 982 6.70 54.64 -7.56
N PRO A 983 7.71 55.31 -6.98
CA PRO A 983 9.11 54.86 -7.00
C PRO A 983 9.36 53.64 -6.09
N ARG A 984 10.59 53.09 -6.15
CA ARG A 984 11.12 52.23 -5.06
C ARG A 984 11.36 53.11 -3.80
N PRO A 985 11.32 52.55 -2.57
CA PRO A 985 11.57 53.31 -1.36
C PRO A 985 13.06 53.37 -0.99
N ASP A 986 13.49 54.48 -0.38
CA ASP A 986 14.88 54.87 -0.16
C ASP A 986 15.58 54.16 1.03
N TRP A 987 15.23 52.90 1.32
CA TRP A 987 15.95 52.05 2.30
C TRP A 987 16.88 51.02 1.65
N ALA A 988 16.97 51.02 0.31
CA ALA A 988 17.80 50.13 -0.48
C ALA A 988 19.08 50.84 -0.97
N GLU A 989 19.82 51.48 -0.07
CA GLU A 989 21.16 52.01 -0.34
C GLU A 989 22.24 50.96 -0.01
N GLU A 990 22.88 50.50 -1.08
CA GLU A 990 24.29 50.09 -1.22
C GLU A 990 25.07 49.61 0.03
N THR A 991 25.35 48.31 0.09
CA THR A 991 26.54 47.79 0.79
C THR A 991 27.75 47.76 -0.14
N PRO A 992 28.96 48.21 0.28
CA PRO A 992 30.13 48.40 -0.59
C PRO A 992 30.87 47.09 -0.93
N LEU A 993 30.13 46.07 -1.35
CA LEU A 993 30.59 44.74 -1.77
C LEU A 993 30.05 44.33 -3.15
N ASP A 994 28.94 44.95 -3.61
CA ASP A 994 28.29 44.61 -4.89
C ASP A 994 28.99 45.22 -6.12
N ASP A 995 29.90 46.19 -5.93
CA ASP A 995 30.65 46.90 -6.98
C ASP A 995 32.00 46.27 -7.35
N LEU A 996 32.35 45.12 -6.76
CA LEU A 996 33.56 44.38 -7.13
C LEU A 996 33.35 43.73 -8.52
N PRO A 997 34.27 43.94 -9.50
CA PRO A 997 34.15 43.30 -10.81
C PRO A 997 34.17 41.79 -10.65
N THR A 998 33.26 41.09 -11.32
CA THR A 998 33.24 39.63 -11.23
C THR A 998 34.39 39.05 -12.04
N LEU A 999 34.82 37.83 -11.69
CA LEU A 999 35.85 37.11 -12.44
C LEU A 999 35.43 36.80 -13.90
N ALA A 1000 34.14 36.99 -14.25
CA ALA A 1000 33.65 36.96 -15.62
C ALA A 1000 33.85 38.30 -16.36
N ASP A 1001 33.76 39.45 -15.69
CA ASP A 1001 33.99 40.77 -16.29
C ASP A 1001 35.44 40.93 -16.77
N GLU A 1002 36.41 40.45 -15.98
CA GLU A 1002 37.84 40.44 -16.36
C GLU A 1002 38.13 39.49 -17.53
N LEU A 1003 37.37 38.41 -17.69
CA LEU A 1003 37.59 37.38 -18.72
C LEU A 1003 36.84 37.63 -20.04
N LEU A 1004 35.72 38.37 -20.01
CA LEU A 1004 34.80 38.52 -21.15
C LEU A 1004 34.59 39.97 -21.59
N GLY A 1005 34.91 40.95 -20.75
CA GLY A 1005 34.75 42.38 -21.04
C GLY A 1005 33.30 42.90 -20.91
N ARG A 1006 33.16 44.12 -20.39
CA ARG A 1006 31.84 44.78 -20.25
C ARG A 1006 31.19 44.99 -21.62
N HIS A 1007 29.92 44.60 -21.73
CA HIS A 1007 29.05 44.98 -22.83
C HIS A 1007 28.31 46.28 -22.48
N ASP A 1008 28.45 47.31 -23.32
CA ASP A 1008 27.58 48.48 -23.28
C ASP A 1008 26.27 48.18 -24.03
N GLU A 1009 25.11 48.38 -23.40
CA GLU A 1009 23.81 48.32 -24.08
C GLU A 1009 23.57 49.62 -24.88
N GLY A 1010 23.62 49.54 -26.21
CA GLY A 1010 23.42 50.66 -27.13
C GLY A 1010 22.32 50.41 -28.19
N ASP A 1011 21.54 51.45 -28.46
CA ASP A 1011 20.64 51.67 -29.59
C ASP A 1011 19.56 50.61 -29.95
N HIS A 1012 18.36 50.87 -29.42
CA HIS A 1012 17.11 50.57 -30.13
C HIS A 1012 16.78 51.65 -31.18
N PRO A 1013 16.43 51.27 -32.41
CA PRO A 1013 15.39 51.99 -33.14
C PRO A 1013 14.23 51.08 -33.57
N ARG A 1014 13.07 51.31 -32.95
CA ARG A 1014 11.68 51.15 -33.43
C ARG A 1014 11.48 50.37 -34.75
N HIS A 1015 10.68 49.30 -34.66
CA HIS A 1015 9.37 49.34 -35.31
C HIS A 1015 8.30 48.46 -34.63
#